data_AF-A0A9L0K6V4-F1
#
_entry.id   AF-A0A9L0K6V4-F1
#
_cell.length_a   1.000
_cell.length_b   1.000
_cell.length_c   1.000
_cell.angle_alpha   90.00
_cell.angle_beta   90.00
_cell.angle_gamma   90.00
#
_symmetry.space_group_name_H-M   'P 1'
#
loop_
_entity.id
_entity.type
_entity.pdbx_description
1 polymer ?
#
loop_
_entity_poly.entity_id
_entity_poly.type
_entity_poly.pdbx_seq_one_letter_code
_entity_poly.pdbx_strand_id
1 'polypeptide(L)'
;MQISENSIAYERHKAKEAIEKEKKKVQDLENRITKQKEEIDLKEQKEDVLTNKLNNALAVVEETRKTKTAESLKAESLAVKLNEALAELEMAKTKVIMMGEQLQLQQQTVKALQEEQESQKHGFEDEILEYKEQIKQHSETIVSLEERLQKVTEHHNKIEGEIANLKDNDPAPEKETQQDSPAGPPLESGAKDTVCDHLIGDLLTAQKEILSQQEVIVKLRENLTEAHSRMTDLRGELNEKQKMELERNVALVQRQSRELSVLKEKMAQMTSLVEKKDRELEVLKEALRVSQEKHKLQQHREKEQKPRNVNQTCDISVQIEPIHTDILLSSQEELSFSDLGAKCKGSRHEEVIQRQKKALSELRARIKELEKACSSNHKDLLNEPFLDLRALRMEKNVQKILDAKSDLPTLSKIEIRAPQNGPSNSGSILTTEKAEKMEVAEALDLSEKLYMDMSKTLGSLMNIKDMSGHVSMKHLSPKEREKVNQLRQRDLDLVFDKITQLKNRLERKEELLRGYEKDIEQLRQSKVSVQMYQSQVAKLEDNIHKEVEEKALLKEALERMEHQLHEEKRLNKAIRQQKERLEDHEQRNAKESTPCNCSFKEKERQRRVFVETVKNKMQNSNFQVAVRKATPKMDQEREMLKREASARGSQNLLFSKPGGKN
;
A
#
# COMPACT_ATOMS: atom_id res chain seq x y z
N MET A 1 6.81 136.03 -30.32
CA MET A 1 7.45 135.22 -29.25
C MET A 1 6.43 134.62 -28.29
N GLN A 2 5.62 135.44 -27.60
CA GLN A 2 4.72 134.96 -26.53
C GLN A 2 3.62 133.95 -26.97
N ILE A 3 3.08 134.06 -28.20
CA ILE A 3 2.05 133.13 -28.72
C ILE A 3 2.62 131.74 -29.02
N SER A 4 3.86 131.64 -29.53
CA SER A 4 4.49 130.35 -29.82
C SER A 4 4.86 129.60 -28.54
N GLU A 5 5.25 130.31 -27.47
CA GLU A 5 5.58 129.70 -26.17
C GLU A 5 4.36 129.03 -25.53
N ASN A 6 3.18 129.67 -25.58
CA ASN A 6 1.93 129.09 -25.08
C ASN A 6 1.48 127.87 -25.89
N SER A 7 1.64 127.88 -27.22
CA SER A 7 1.33 126.72 -28.08
C SER A 7 2.26 125.53 -27.79
N ILE A 8 3.57 125.79 -27.65
CA ILE A 8 4.56 124.78 -27.28
C ILE A 8 4.30 124.24 -25.87
N ALA A 9 3.85 125.06 -24.92
CA ALA A 9 3.46 124.62 -23.58
C ALA A 9 2.22 123.70 -23.60
N TYR A 10 1.21 124.03 -24.41
CA TYR A 10 0.00 123.22 -24.57
C TYR A 10 0.29 121.85 -25.19
N GLU A 11 1.03 121.78 -26.31
CA GLU A 11 1.40 120.49 -26.92
C GLU A 11 2.36 119.70 -26.01
N ARG A 12 3.24 120.34 -25.24
CA ARG A 12 4.02 119.66 -24.18
C ARG A 12 3.14 119.07 -23.08
N HIS A 13 2.07 119.74 -22.68
CA HIS A 13 1.13 119.22 -21.68
C HIS A 13 0.37 118.00 -22.23
N LYS A 14 -0.18 118.11 -23.43
CA LYS A 14 -0.90 117.04 -24.14
C LYS A 14 0.00 115.81 -24.41
N ALA A 15 1.26 116.03 -24.79
CA ALA A 15 2.25 114.95 -24.94
C ALA A 15 2.57 114.27 -23.60
N LYS A 16 2.72 115.04 -22.50
CA LYS A 16 2.87 114.47 -21.15
C LYS A 16 1.66 113.65 -20.73
N GLU A 17 0.44 114.12 -21.00
CA GLU A 17 -0.79 113.40 -20.68
C GLU A 17 -0.92 112.10 -21.49
N ALA A 18 -0.53 112.11 -22.77
CA ALA A 18 -0.47 110.92 -23.61
C ALA A 18 0.56 109.91 -23.08
N ILE A 19 1.77 110.36 -22.72
CA ILE A 19 2.81 109.52 -22.09
C ILE A 19 2.30 108.94 -20.77
N GLU A 20 1.59 109.72 -19.95
CA GLU A 20 1.05 109.24 -18.68
C GLU A 20 -0.09 108.23 -18.85
N LYS A 21 -0.90 108.36 -19.91
CA LYS A 21 -1.91 107.36 -20.30
C LYS A 21 -1.25 106.06 -20.79
N GLU A 22 -0.20 106.13 -21.61
CA GLU A 22 0.54 104.95 -22.03
C GLU A 22 1.29 104.27 -20.88
N LYS A 23 1.91 105.03 -19.96
CA LYS A 23 2.49 104.48 -18.73
C LYS A 23 1.48 103.70 -17.90
N LYS A 24 0.27 104.22 -17.72
CA LYS A 24 -0.80 103.51 -16.99
C LYS A 24 -1.21 102.22 -17.70
N LYS A 25 -1.33 102.22 -19.03
CA LYS A 25 -1.58 101.00 -19.82
C LYS A 25 -0.45 99.98 -19.69
N VAL A 26 0.81 100.42 -19.76
CA VAL A 26 1.98 99.56 -19.58
C VAL A 26 1.97 98.95 -18.17
N GLN A 27 1.73 99.76 -17.13
CA GLN A 27 1.61 99.28 -15.75
C GLN A 27 0.47 98.26 -15.57
N ASP A 28 -0.69 98.49 -16.19
CA ASP A 28 -1.82 97.55 -16.17
C ASP A 28 -1.52 96.24 -16.93
N LEU A 29 -0.74 96.30 -18.01
CA LEU A 29 -0.28 95.12 -18.75
C LEU A 29 0.80 94.35 -17.96
N GLU A 30 1.77 95.03 -17.37
CA GLU A 30 2.75 94.44 -16.44
C GLU A 30 2.04 93.74 -15.28
N ASN A 31 1.06 94.39 -14.64
CA ASN A 31 0.23 93.82 -13.58
C ASN A 31 -0.64 92.63 -14.02
N ARG A 32 -0.93 92.49 -15.32
CA ARG A 32 -1.60 91.30 -15.88
C ARG A 32 -0.60 90.19 -16.16
N ILE A 33 0.58 90.52 -16.70
CA ILE A 33 1.66 89.56 -16.99
C ILE A 33 2.19 88.94 -15.69
N THR A 34 2.38 89.71 -14.62
CA THR A 34 2.81 89.17 -13.31
C THR A 34 1.78 88.19 -12.75
N LYS A 35 0.48 88.54 -12.77
CA LYS A 35 -0.60 87.64 -12.36
C LYS A 35 -0.68 86.37 -13.21
N GLN A 36 -0.51 86.48 -14.52
CA GLN A 36 -0.49 85.32 -15.41
C GLN A 36 0.72 84.42 -15.14
N LYS A 37 1.89 85.01 -14.81
CA LYS A 37 3.08 84.26 -14.42
C LYS A 37 2.85 83.52 -13.10
N GLU A 38 2.34 84.20 -12.06
CA GLU A 38 1.97 83.58 -10.78
C GLU A 38 0.95 82.44 -10.97
N GLU A 39 -0.01 82.58 -11.91
CA GLU A 39 -0.96 81.52 -12.23
C GLU A 39 -0.30 80.33 -12.95
N ILE A 40 0.70 80.56 -13.81
CA ILE A 40 1.50 79.51 -14.46
C ILE A 40 2.36 78.78 -13.43
N ASP A 41 3.11 79.50 -12.59
CA ASP A 41 3.95 78.93 -11.54
C ASP A 41 3.09 78.07 -10.56
N LEU A 42 1.88 78.51 -10.23
CA LEU A 42 0.90 77.75 -9.43
C LEU A 42 0.28 76.56 -10.16
N LYS A 43 0.28 76.52 -11.49
CA LYS A 43 -0.16 75.36 -12.29
C LYS A 43 0.97 74.34 -12.41
N GLU A 44 2.20 74.77 -12.66
CA GLU A 44 3.40 73.95 -12.69
C GLU A 44 3.57 73.19 -11.37
N GLN A 45 3.49 73.88 -10.22
CA GLN A 45 3.52 73.23 -8.90
C GLN A 45 2.39 72.20 -8.68
N LYS A 46 1.21 72.41 -9.26
CA LYS A 46 0.10 71.44 -9.19
C LYS A 46 0.34 70.25 -10.12
N GLU A 47 0.89 70.48 -11.30
CA GLU A 47 1.27 69.45 -12.25
C GLU A 47 2.38 68.55 -11.69
N ASP A 48 3.41 69.12 -11.05
CA ASP A 48 4.44 68.38 -10.33
C ASP A 48 3.83 67.51 -9.21
N VAL A 49 2.94 68.07 -8.39
CA VAL A 49 2.28 67.32 -7.31
C VAL A 49 1.39 66.20 -7.87
N LEU A 50 0.71 66.40 -8.99
CA LEU A 50 -0.09 65.38 -9.65
C LEU A 50 0.78 64.29 -10.30
N THR A 51 1.86 64.68 -10.97
CA THR A 51 2.83 63.76 -11.60
C THR A 51 3.51 62.88 -10.56
N ASN A 52 3.95 63.45 -9.44
CA ASN A 52 4.51 62.68 -8.33
C ASN A 52 3.49 61.72 -7.70
N LYS A 53 2.22 62.15 -7.54
CA LYS A 53 1.13 61.25 -7.08
C LYS A 53 0.86 60.11 -8.07
N LEU A 54 0.88 60.38 -9.37
CA LEU A 54 0.68 59.37 -10.41
C LEU A 54 1.83 58.35 -10.42
N ASN A 55 3.09 58.80 -10.34
CA ASN A 55 4.26 57.93 -10.27
C ASN A 55 4.24 57.05 -9.01
N ASN A 56 3.86 57.61 -7.85
CA ASN A 56 3.70 56.84 -6.62
C ASN A 56 2.58 55.79 -6.74
N ALA A 57 1.44 56.14 -7.36
CA ALA A 57 0.35 55.20 -7.59
C ALA A 57 0.77 54.07 -8.55
N LEU A 58 1.51 54.38 -9.62
CA LEU A 58 2.07 53.39 -10.54
C LEU A 58 3.03 52.42 -9.82
N ALA A 59 3.94 52.93 -8.99
CA ALA A 59 4.84 52.09 -8.21
C ALA A 59 4.10 51.10 -7.28
N VAL A 60 3.06 51.57 -6.58
CA VAL A 60 2.21 50.71 -5.73
C VAL A 60 1.48 49.64 -6.56
N VAL A 61 0.99 49.99 -7.75
CA VAL A 61 0.34 49.02 -8.67
C VAL A 61 1.35 48.00 -9.20
N GLU A 62 2.57 48.40 -9.54
CA GLU A 62 3.61 47.46 -9.96
C GLU A 62 4.01 46.48 -8.86
N GLU A 63 4.23 46.95 -7.63
CA GLU A 63 4.55 46.06 -6.50
C GLU A 63 3.37 45.15 -6.14
N THR A 64 2.13 45.63 -6.24
CA THR A 64 0.92 44.81 -6.10
C THR A 64 0.84 43.74 -7.21
N ARG A 65 1.27 44.06 -8.44
CA ARG A 65 1.33 43.09 -9.53
C ARG A 65 2.42 42.05 -9.30
N LYS A 66 3.62 42.46 -8.88
CA LYS A 66 4.76 41.57 -8.57
C LYS A 66 4.41 40.59 -7.45
N THR A 67 3.89 41.09 -6.32
CA THR A 67 3.43 40.26 -5.19
C THR A 67 2.35 39.28 -5.63
N LYS A 68 1.30 39.73 -6.33
CA LYS A 68 0.26 38.84 -6.87
C LYS A 68 0.81 37.77 -7.82
N THR A 69 1.78 38.08 -8.69
CA THR A 69 2.42 37.06 -9.55
C THR A 69 3.25 36.05 -8.75
N ALA A 70 3.96 36.50 -7.71
CA ALA A 70 4.71 35.60 -6.83
C ALA A 70 3.79 34.71 -5.98
N GLU A 71 2.62 35.20 -5.58
CA GLU A 71 1.57 34.42 -4.91
C GLU A 71 0.93 33.40 -5.86
N SER A 72 0.63 33.77 -7.11
CA SER A 72 0.13 32.82 -8.13
C SER A 72 1.07 31.66 -8.35
N LEU A 73 2.37 31.94 -8.56
CA LEU A 73 3.38 30.89 -8.77
C LEU A 73 3.56 29.98 -7.54
N LYS A 74 3.40 30.51 -6.32
CA LYS A 74 3.37 29.71 -5.09
C LYS A 74 2.13 28.82 -5.02
N ALA A 75 0.96 29.35 -5.37
CA ALA A 75 -0.29 28.59 -5.40
C ALA A 75 -0.24 27.46 -6.45
N GLU A 76 0.28 27.73 -7.65
CA GLU A 76 0.52 26.74 -8.71
C GLU A 76 1.49 25.65 -8.25
N SER A 77 2.61 26.02 -7.61
CA SER A 77 3.57 25.04 -7.06
C SER A 77 2.94 24.15 -5.96
N LEU A 78 2.09 24.70 -5.11
CA LEU A 78 1.36 23.93 -4.10
C LEU A 78 0.29 23.02 -4.73
N ALA A 79 -0.41 23.48 -5.77
CA ALA A 79 -1.38 22.66 -6.49
C ALA A 79 -0.73 21.45 -7.18
N VAL A 80 0.45 21.63 -7.79
CA VAL A 80 1.22 20.51 -8.37
C VAL A 80 1.60 19.48 -7.30
N LYS A 81 2.14 19.93 -6.16
CA LYS A 81 2.49 19.04 -5.02
C LYS A 81 1.28 18.29 -4.44
N LEU A 82 0.12 18.95 -4.38
CA LEU A 82 -1.11 18.32 -3.90
C LEU A 82 -1.60 17.24 -4.87
N ASN A 83 -1.50 17.48 -6.20
CA ASN A 83 -1.82 16.47 -7.21
C ASN A 83 -0.83 15.29 -7.20
N GLU A 84 0.45 15.55 -6.97
CA GLU A 84 1.50 14.52 -6.80
C GLU A 84 1.19 13.63 -5.58
N ALA A 85 0.93 14.23 -4.41
CA ALA A 85 0.54 13.51 -3.20
C ALA A 85 -0.77 12.70 -3.34
N LEU A 86 -1.75 13.21 -4.11
CA LEU A 86 -2.98 12.47 -4.43
C LEU A 86 -2.71 11.25 -5.32
N ALA A 87 -1.80 11.36 -6.29
CA ALA A 87 -1.39 10.24 -7.14
C ALA A 87 -0.63 9.17 -6.33
N GLU A 88 0.27 9.58 -5.44
CA GLU A 88 0.95 8.67 -4.50
C GLU A 88 -0.05 7.94 -3.59
N LEU A 89 -1.07 8.64 -3.09
CA LEU A 89 -2.11 8.05 -2.23
C LEU A 89 -2.97 7.00 -2.97
N GLU A 90 -3.39 7.27 -4.20
CA GLU A 90 -4.15 6.28 -5.00
C GLU A 90 -3.27 5.08 -5.41
N MET A 91 -1.97 5.27 -5.68
CA MET A 91 -1.03 4.15 -5.86
C MET A 91 -0.88 3.32 -4.58
N ALA A 92 -0.72 3.96 -3.42
CA ALA A 92 -0.61 3.28 -2.12
C ALA A 92 -1.87 2.48 -1.79
N LYS A 93 -3.05 3.07 -2.00
CA LYS A 93 -4.37 2.43 -1.85
C LYS A 93 -4.53 1.21 -2.77
N THR A 94 -4.12 1.32 -4.03
CA THR A 94 -4.14 0.19 -4.97
C THR A 94 -3.22 -0.94 -4.48
N LYS A 95 -2.02 -0.61 -4.00
CA LYS A 95 -1.08 -1.59 -3.42
C LYS A 95 -1.65 -2.29 -2.18
N VAL A 96 -2.33 -1.56 -1.30
CA VAL A 96 -2.99 -2.15 -0.11
C VAL A 96 -4.10 -3.12 -0.51
N ILE A 97 -4.91 -2.80 -1.53
CA ILE A 97 -5.94 -3.71 -2.06
C ILE A 97 -5.30 -5.01 -2.59
N MET A 98 -4.28 -4.90 -3.45
CA MET A 98 -3.57 -6.07 -3.99
C MET A 98 -2.93 -6.94 -2.91
N MET A 99 -2.33 -6.33 -1.88
CA MET A 99 -1.77 -7.08 -0.75
C MET A 99 -2.86 -7.74 0.10
N GLY A 100 -4.03 -7.12 0.23
CA GLY A 100 -5.21 -7.71 0.89
C GLY A 100 -5.75 -8.92 0.15
N GLU A 101 -5.88 -8.83 -1.18
CA GLU A 101 -6.29 -9.95 -2.04
C GLU A 101 -5.29 -11.11 -1.98
N GLN A 102 -3.97 -10.81 -2.03
CA GLN A 102 -2.92 -11.81 -1.88
C GLN A 102 -2.96 -12.50 -0.51
N LEU A 103 -3.17 -11.74 0.57
CA LEU A 103 -3.30 -12.29 1.92
C LEU A 103 -4.55 -13.17 2.06
N GLN A 104 -5.67 -12.76 1.46
CA GLN A 104 -6.91 -13.55 1.46
C GLN A 104 -6.73 -14.87 0.69
N LEU A 105 -6.05 -14.86 -0.45
CA LEU A 105 -5.71 -16.07 -1.20
C LEU A 105 -4.80 -16.99 -0.37
N GLN A 106 -3.76 -16.45 0.28
CA GLN A 106 -2.87 -17.21 1.15
C GLN A 106 -3.64 -17.83 2.34
N GLN A 107 -4.58 -17.09 2.94
CA GLN A 107 -5.43 -17.59 4.02
C GLN A 107 -6.34 -18.74 3.55
N GLN A 108 -6.90 -18.67 2.34
CA GLN A 108 -7.68 -19.75 1.75
C GLN A 108 -6.82 -21.00 1.50
N THR A 109 -5.60 -20.84 0.96
CA THR A 109 -4.67 -21.96 0.75
C THR A 109 -4.30 -22.65 2.07
N VAL A 110 -3.99 -21.88 3.12
CA VAL A 110 -3.69 -22.44 4.46
C VAL A 110 -4.91 -23.18 5.02
N LYS A 111 -6.11 -22.64 4.88
CA LYS A 111 -7.34 -23.29 5.34
C LYS A 111 -7.61 -24.62 4.62
N ALA A 112 -7.46 -24.65 3.29
CA ALA A 112 -7.63 -25.87 2.51
C ALA A 112 -6.61 -26.96 2.89
N LEU A 113 -5.34 -26.60 3.09
CA LEU A 113 -4.31 -27.53 3.56
C LEU A 113 -4.60 -28.07 4.97
N GLN A 114 -5.15 -27.23 5.85
CA GLN A 114 -5.55 -27.65 7.20
C GLN A 114 -6.77 -28.60 7.16
N GLU A 115 -7.77 -28.32 6.33
CA GLU A 115 -8.93 -29.20 6.11
C GLU A 115 -8.51 -30.56 5.51
N GLU A 116 -7.54 -30.58 4.59
CA GLU A 116 -6.95 -31.81 4.05
C GLU A 116 -6.20 -32.60 5.15
N GLN A 117 -5.37 -31.93 5.94
CA GLN A 117 -4.64 -32.54 7.06
C GLN A 117 -5.60 -33.14 8.13
N GLU A 118 -6.66 -32.41 8.47
CA GLU A 118 -7.69 -32.88 9.40
C GLU A 118 -8.45 -34.08 8.82
N SER A 119 -8.75 -34.08 7.51
CA SER A 119 -9.39 -35.22 6.83
C SER A 119 -8.50 -36.47 6.84
N GLN A 120 -7.20 -36.33 6.55
CA GLN A 120 -6.23 -37.43 6.66
C GLN A 120 -6.12 -37.96 8.09
N LYS A 121 -6.14 -37.09 9.09
CA LYS A 121 -6.12 -37.48 10.52
C LYS A 121 -7.35 -38.31 10.92
N HIS A 122 -8.54 -37.95 10.44
CA HIS A 122 -9.75 -38.75 10.68
C HIS A 122 -9.65 -40.13 10.01
N GLY A 123 -9.18 -40.20 8.76
CA GLY A 123 -8.96 -41.49 8.09
C GLY A 123 -8.03 -42.44 8.86
N PHE A 124 -6.93 -41.92 9.42
CA PHE A 124 -6.07 -42.72 10.30
C PHE A 124 -6.73 -43.12 11.63
N GLU A 125 -7.63 -42.28 12.18
CA GLU A 125 -8.38 -42.63 13.39
C GLU A 125 -9.39 -43.75 13.12
N ASP A 126 -10.03 -43.75 11.95
CA ASP A 126 -10.93 -44.82 11.50
C ASP A 126 -10.17 -46.14 11.26
N GLU A 127 -9.03 -46.12 10.55
CA GLU A 127 -8.15 -47.29 10.39
C GLU A 127 -7.72 -47.87 11.77
N ILE A 128 -7.38 -47.00 12.72
CA ILE A 128 -7.00 -47.42 14.08
C ILE A 128 -8.19 -48.07 14.83
N LEU A 129 -9.43 -47.62 14.58
CA LEU A 129 -10.63 -48.24 15.13
C LEU A 129 -10.90 -49.62 14.50
N GLU A 130 -10.77 -49.76 13.19
CA GLU A 130 -10.86 -51.04 12.50
C GLU A 130 -9.81 -52.05 13.03
N TYR A 131 -8.54 -51.64 13.14
CA TYR A 131 -7.50 -52.52 13.69
C TYR A 131 -7.77 -52.91 15.14
N LYS A 132 -8.35 -52.03 15.97
CA LYS A 132 -8.74 -52.38 17.34
C LYS A 132 -9.84 -53.44 17.37
N GLU A 133 -10.85 -53.33 16.51
CA GLU A 133 -11.92 -54.33 16.44
C GLU A 133 -11.42 -55.65 15.84
N GLN A 134 -10.54 -55.63 14.83
CA GLN A 134 -9.84 -56.84 14.36
C GLN A 134 -9.03 -57.52 15.47
N ILE A 135 -8.29 -56.76 16.28
CA ILE A 135 -7.53 -57.30 17.42
C ILE A 135 -8.48 -57.95 18.45
N LYS A 136 -9.64 -57.33 18.73
CA LYS A 136 -10.67 -57.88 19.62
C LYS A 136 -11.29 -59.17 19.07
N GLN A 137 -11.70 -59.20 17.81
CA GLN A 137 -12.25 -60.42 17.19
C GLN A 137 -11.21 -61.56 17.15
N HIS A 138 -9.95 -61.25 16.86
CA HIS A 138 -8.87 -62.24 16.93
C HIS A 138 -8.65 -62.74 18.37
N SER A 139 -8.69 -61.88 19.39
CA SER A 139 -8.50 -62.32 20.78
C SER A 139 -9.65 -63.20 21.26
N GLU A 140 -10.91 -62.86 20.94
CA GLU A 140 -12.09 -63.71 21.20
C GLU A 140 -11.97 -65.07 20.50
N THR A 141 -11.51 -65.09 19.24
CA THR A 141 -11.28 -66.33 18.48
C THR A 141 -10.19 -67.20 19.10
N ILE A 142 -9.07 -66.58 19.54
CA ILE A 142 -7.97 -67.29 20.20
C ILE A 142 -8.46 -67.94 21.50
N VAL A 143 -9.16 -67.19 22.36
CA VAL A 143 -9.71 -67.73 23.62
C VAL A 143 -10.66 -68.91 23.35
N SER A 144 -11.53 -68.81 22.35
CA SER A 144 -12.41 -69.93 21.97
C SER A 144 -11.64 -71.17 21.48
N LEU A 145 -10.53 -70.98 20.77
CA LEU A 145 -9.65 -72.07 20.33
C LEU A 145 -8.85 -72.68 21.48
N GLU A 146 -8.38 -71.86 22.44
CA GLU A 146 -7.70 -72.30 23.66
C GLU A 146 -8.62 -73.14 24.55
N GLU A 147 -9.86 -72.70 24.79
CA GLU A 147 -10.87 -73.51 25.49
C GLU A 147 -11.11 -74.86 24.82
N ARG A 148 -11.18 -74.88 23.49
CA ARG A 148 -11.43 -76.11 22.73
C ARG A 148 -10.21 -77.03 22.75
N LEU A 149 -9.00 -76.47 22.71
CA LEU A 149 -7.76 -77.21 22.88
C LEU A 149 -7.70 -77.85 24.28
N GLN A 150 -8.02 -77.09 25.34
CA GLN A 150 -8.06 -77.60 26.70
C GLN A 150 -9.05 -78.77 26.85
N LYS A 151 -10.27 -78.66 26.28
CA LYS A 151 -11.26 -79.76 26.26
C LYS A 151 -10.72 -81.01 25.55
N VAL A 152 -9.95 -80.86 24.47
CA VAL A 152 -9.29 -81.98 23.77
C VAL A 152 -8.17 -82.58 24.63
N THR A 153 -7.35 -81.77 25.31
CA THR A 153 -6.32 -82.26 26.24
C THR A 153 -6.93 -83.01 27.42
N GLU A 154 -8.01 -82.51 28.03
CA GLU A 154 -8.73 -83.20 29.10
C GLU A 154 -9.29 -84.56 28.64
N HIS A 155 -9.78 -84.64 27.41
CA HIS A 155 -10.24 -85.90 26.80
C HIS A 155 -9.09 -86.85 26.50
N HIS A 156 -7.95 -86.35 26.01
CA HIS A 156 -6.75 -87.15 25.77
C HIS A 156 -6.21 -87.76 27.07
N ASN A 157 -6.12 -86.96 28.14
CA ASN A 157 -5.67 -87.43 29.46
C ASN A 157 -6.62 -88.51 30.03
N LYS A 158 -7.92 -88.45 29.75
CA LYS A 158 -8.87 -89.52 30.11
C LYS A 158 -8.60 -90.80 29.33
N ILE A 159 -8.44 -90.73 28.01
CA ILE A 159 -8.07 -91.89 27.18
C ILE A 159 -6.73 -92.49 27.65
N GLU A 160 -5.74 -91.65 27.95
CA GLU A 160 -4.42 -92.11 28.42
C GLU A 160 -4.53 -92.81 29.79
N GLY A 161 -5.38 -92.30 30.69
CA GLY A 161 -5.72 -92.99 31.95
C GLY A 161 -6.51 -94.29 31.75
N GLU A 162 -7.43 -94.35 30.79
CA GLU A 162 -8.15 -95.58 30.42
C GLU A 162 -7.20 -96.63 29.81
N ILE A 163 -6.25 -96.22 28.96
CA ILE A 163 -5.19 -97.08 28.42
C ILE A 163 -4.27 -97.58 29.54
N ALA A 164 -3.88 -96.72 30.48
CA ALA A 164 -3.08 -97.13 31.65
C ALA A 164 -3.83 -98.15 32.51
N ASN A 165 -5.11 -97.91 32.81
CA ASN A 165 -5.95 -98.87 33.55
C ASN A 165 -6.10 -100.19 32.80
N LEU A 166 -6.33 -100.18 31.48
CA LEU A 166 -6.40 -101.41 30.68
C LEU A 166 -5.07 -102.18 30.69
N LYS A 167 -3.95 -101.46 30.68
CA LYS A 167 -2.59 -102.03 30.73
C LYS A 167 -2.23 -102.62 32.11
N ASP A 168 -2.77 -102.07 33.19
CA ASP A 168 -2.64 -102.63 34.55
C ASP A 168 -3.58 -103.83 34.81
N ASN A 169 -4.59 -104.05 33.95
CA ASN A 169 -5.53 -105.18 34.04
C ASN A 169 -5.14 -106.39 33.15
N ASP A 170 -3.99 -106.36 32.46
CA ASP A 170 -3.58 -107.40 31.50
C ASP A 170 -2.27 -108.13 31.91
N PRO A 171 -2.32 -109.41 32.32
CA PRO A 171 -1.14 -110.15 32.75
C PRO A 171 -0.47 -110.97 31.63
N ALA A 172 0.60 -110.40 31.07
CA ALA A 172 1.79 -111.12 30.55
C ALA A 172 1.68 -111.80 29.13
N PRO A 173 2.76 -112.41 28.57
CA PRO A 173 3.68 -111.68 27.70
C PRO A 173 4.08 -112.45 26.39
N GLU A 174 5.20 -112.05 25.75
CA GLU A 174 5.92 -112.75 24.65
C GLU A 174 5.33 -112.57 23.22
N LYS A 175 6.03 -112.69 22.07
CA LYS A 175 7.46 -112.93 21.71
C LYS A 175 7.76 -112.60 20.22
N GLU A 176 9.06 -112.60 19.86
CA GLU A 176 9.74 -113.07 18.60
C GLU A 176 8.96 -113.09 17.25
N THR A 177 9.52 -112.75 16.08
CA THR A 177 10.86 -113.10 15.53
C THR A 177 11.27 -112.22 14.32
N GLN A 178 12.54 -112.37 13.92
CA GLN A 178 13.25 -111.98 12.68
C GLN A 178 12.53 -112.47 11.36
N GLN A 179 12.94 -112.25 10.10
CA GLN A 179 14.21 -111.84 9.46
C GLN A 179 14.03 -111.50 7.94
N ASP A 180 14.97 -110.74 7.34
CA ASP A 180 15.49 -110.70 5.94
C ASP A 180 14.64 -110.86 4.62
N SER A 181 15.14 -110.15 3.59
CA SER A 181 14.88 -110.27 2.13
C SER A 181 15.64 -111.47 1.49
N PRO A 182 15.29 -112.03 0.29
CA PRO A 182 15.36 -111.29 -1.00
C PRO A 182 14.56 -111.78 -2.26
N ALA A 183 14.56 -110.92 -3.30
CA ALA A 183 14.60 -111.18 -4.76
C ALA A 183 13.49 -111.94 -5.54
N GLY A 184 13.05 -111.34 -6.66
CA GLY A 184 12.52 -112.05 -7.85
C GLY A 184 11.08 -111.71 -8.28
N PRO A 185 10.78 -111.44 -9.57
CA PRO A 185 9.48 -110.91 -10.01
C PRO A 185 8.49 -111.97 -10.54
N PRO A 186 7.21 -111.60 -10.68
CA PRO A 186 6.51 -111.89 -11.92
C PRO A 186 5.76 -110.70 -12.55
N LEU A 187 5.43 -110.89 -13.81
CA LEU A 187 4.85 -109.98 -14.79
C LEU A 187 3.37 -109.61 -14.46
N GLU A 188 3.07 -108.33 -14.23
CA GLU A 188 1.70 -107.79 -14.31
C GLU A 188 1.65 -106.62 -15.30
N SER A 189 0.93 -106.80 -16.42
CA SER A 189 0.70 -105.75 -17.41
C SER A 189 -0.57 -104.93 -17.14
N GLY A 190 -1.50 -105.41 -16.30
CA GLY A 190 -2.78 -104.74 -16.04
C GLY A 190 -2.68 -103.46 -15.20
N ALA A 191 -1.83 -103.43 -14.18
CA ALA A 191 -1.71 -102.30 -13.26
C ALA A 191 -1.09 -101.03 -13.90
N LYS A 192 -0.41 -101.17 -15.04
CA LYS A 192 0.23 -100.05 -15.75
C LYS A 192 -0.75 -99.33 -16.69
N ASP A 193 -1.61 -100.07 -17.40
CA ASP A 193 -2.65 -99.46 -18.23
C ASP A 193 -3.61 -98.63 -17.38
N THR A 194 -4.03 -99.13 -16.20
CA THR A 194 -4.87 -98.35 -15.28
C THR A 194 -4.22 -97.04 -14.83
N VAL A 195 -2.90 -96.99 -14.64
CA VAL A 195 -2.18 -95.76 -14.25
C VAL A 195 -2.05 -94.80 -15.44
N CYS A 196 -1.83 -95.32 -16.66
CA CYS A 196 -1.85 -94.53 -17.89
C CYS A 196 -3.22 -93.86 -18.13
N ASP A 197 -4.32 -94.60 -17.94
CA ASP A 197 -5.68 -94.09 -18.12
C ASP A 197 -6.01 -92.94 -17.14
N HIS A 198 -5.58 -93.04 -15.88
CA HIS A 198 -5.73 -91.96 -14.90
C HIS A 198 -4.93 -90.71 -15.31
N LEU A 199 -3.66 -90.88 -15.73
CA LEU A 199 -2.82 -89.76 -16.17
C LEU A 199 -3.37 -89.06 -17.44
N ILE A 200 -3.97 -89.81 -18.35
CA ILE A 200 -4.68 -89.26 -19.52
C ILE A 200 -5.93 -88.48 -19.07
N GLY A 201 -6.67 -88.99 -18.08
CA GLY A 201 -7.78 -88.28 -17.43
C GLY A 201 -7.34 -86.94 -16.84
N ASP A 202 -6.28 -86.94 -16.03
CA ASP A 202 -5.73 -85.74 -15.38
C ASP A 202 -5.26 -84.69 -16.39
N LEU A 203 -4.59 -85.12 -17.47
CA LEU A 203 -4.19 -84.24 -18.58
C LEU A 203 -5.40 -83.60 -19.28
N LEU A 204 -6.47 -84.37 -19.51
CA LEU A 204 -7.71 -83.86 -20.11
C LEU A 204 -8.47 -82.91 -19.17
N THR A 205 -8.43 -83.11 -17.84
CA THR A 205 -9.00 -82.15 -16.88
C THR A 205 -8.17 -80.88 -16.82
N ALA A 206 -6.84 -80.98 -16.77
CA ALA A 206 -5.94 -79.81 -16.80
C ALA A 206 -6.10 -79.01 -18.10
N GLN A 207 -6.27 -79.67 -19.25
CA GLN A 207 -6.52 -78.99 -20.53
C GLN A 207 -7.87 -78.24 -20.52
N LYS A 208 -8.93 -78.82 -19.95
CA LYS A 208 -10.22 -78.14 -19.79
C LYS A 208 -10.13 -76.95 -18.83
N GLU A 209 -9.38 -77.08 -17.74
CA GLU A 209 -9.16 -76.00 -16.78
C GLU A 209 -8.38 -74.85 -17.41
N ILE A 210 -7.29 -75.13 -18.15
CA ILE A 210 -6.54 -74.09 -18.89
C ILE A 210 -7.48 -73.33 -19.85
N LEU A 211 -8.35 -74.02 -20.59
CA LEU A 211 -9.31 -73.36 -21.49
C LEU A 211 -10.32 -72.50 -20.73
N SER A 212 -10.83 -72.96 -19.58
CA SER A 212 -11.71 -72.19 -18.69
C SER A 212 -11.02 -70.93 -18.14
N GLN A 213 -9.78 -71.06 -17.68
CA GLN A 213 -8.95 -69.92 -17.24
C GLN A 213 -8.69 -68.94 -18.40
N GLN A 214 -8.45 -69.44 -19.61
CA GLN A 214 -8.28 -68.61 -20.82
C GLN A 214 -9.55 -67.78 -21.12
N GLU A 215 -10.74 -68.37 -20.98
CA GLU A 215 -12.02 -67.69 -21.16
C GLU A 215 -12.23 -66.57 -20.12
N VAL A 216 -11.91 -66.84 -18.85
CA VAL A 216 -11.94 -65.83 -17.78
C VAL A 216 -10.96 -64.70 -18.07
N ILE A 217 -9.73 -64.99 -18.54
CA ILE A 217 -8.74 -63.98 -18.92
C ILE A 217 -9.24 -63.12 -20.08
N VAL A 218 -9.92 -63.69 -21.07
CA VAL A 218 -10.52 -62.92 -22.18
C VAL A 218 -11.62 -61.99 -21.66
N LYS A 219 -12.57 -62.50 -20.87
CA LYS A 219 -13.65 -61.68 -20.27
C LYS A 219 -13.12 -60.56 -19.38
N LEU A 220 -12.08 -60.83 -18.58
CA LEU A 220 -11.43 -59.79 -17.76
C LEU A 220 -10.72 -58.72 -18.60
N ARG A 221 -10.11 -59.10 -19.74
CA ARG A 221 -9.53 -58.13 -20.68
C ARG A 221 -10.60 -57.26 -21.34
N GLU A 222 -11.72 -57.85 -21.76
CA GLU A 222 -12.87 -57.12 -22.33
C GLU A 222 -13.46 -56.13 -21.30
N ASN A 223 -13.70 -56.57 -20.06
CA ASN A 223 -14.18 -55.69 -18.99
C ASN A 223 -13.20 -54.54 -18.69
N LEU A 224 -11.89 -54.80 -18.73
CA LEU A 224 -10.85 -53.79 -18.52
C LEU A 224 -10.81 -52.76 -19.66
N THR A 225 -10.92 -53.20 -20.92
CA THR A 225 -10.96 -52.27 -22.07
C THR A 225 -12.25 -51.46 -22.06
N GLU A 226 -13.41 -52.07 -21.73
CA GLU A 226 -14.69 -51.37 -21.62
C GLU A 226 -14.68 -50.33 -20.49
N ALA A 227 -14.10 -50.66 -19.32
CA ALA A 227 -13.90 -49.72 -18.22
C ALA A 227 -12.95 -48.58 -18.62
N HIS A 228 -11.88 -48.86 -19.35
CA HIS A 228 -10.98 -47.83 -19.85
C HIS A 228 -11.68 -46.90 -20.86
N SER A 229 -12.49 -47.42 -21.78
CA SER A 229 -13.28 -46.60 -22.71
C SER A 229 -14.22 -45.66 -21.95
N ARG A 230 -15.02 -46.19 -21.00
CA ARG A 230 -15.91 -45.38 -20.15
C ARG A 230 -15.17 -44.26 -19.39
N MET A 231 -13.98 -44.55 -18.84
CA MET A 231 -13.16 -43.53 -18.18
C MET A 231 -12.59 -42.47 -19.14
N THR A 232 -12.27 -42.86 -20.39
CA THR A 232 -11.83 -41.92 -21.43
C THR A 232 -12.96 -40.98 -21.83
N ASP A 233 -14.17 -41.52 -22.03
CA ASP A 233 -15.35 -40.75 -22.42
C ASP A 233 -15.73 -39.75 -21.31
N LEU A 234 -15.83 -40.21 -20.05
CA LEU A 234 -16.10 -39.35 -18.89
C LEU A 234 -15.02 -38.26 -18.70
N ARG A 235 -13.75 -38.57 -18.98
CA ARG A 235 -12.66 -37.58 -18.96
C ARG A 235 -12.84 -36.53 -20.05
N GLY A 236 -13.31 -36.92 -21.23
CA GLY A 236 -13.65 -36.01 -22.33
C GLY A 236 -14.84 -35.10 -21.98
N GLU A 237 -15.93 -35.68 -21.49
CA GLU A 237 -17.14 -34.96 -21.08
C GLU A 237 -16.87 -33.95 -19.96
N LEU A 238 -16.12 -34.35 -18.93
CA LEU A 238 -15.82 -33.48 -17.79
C LEU A 238 -14.93 -32.29 -18.19
N ASN A 239 -13.96 -32.52 -19.09
CA ASN A 239 -13.12 -31.47 -19.66
C ASN A 239 -13.92 -30.50 -20.54
N GLU A 240 -14.81 -31.00 -21.41
CA GLU A 240 -15.65 -30.15 -22.25
C GLU A 240 -16.68 -29.37 -21.42
N LYS A 241 -17.22 -29.96 -20.34
CA LYS A 241 -18.10 -29.26 -19.39
C LYS A 241 -17.36 -28.11 -18.69
N GLN A 242 -16.13 -28.34 -18.21
CA GLN A 242 -15.28 -27.31 -17.62
C GLN A 242 -14.97 -26.19 -18.61
N LYS A 243 -14.64 -26.52 -19.87
CA LYS A 243 -14.43 -25.56 -20.96
C LYS A 243 -15.68 -24.72 -21.24
N MET A 244 -16.85 -25.34 -21.37
CA MET A 244 -18.14 -24.67 -21.60
C MET A 244 -18.60 -23.79 -20.43
N GLU A 245 -18.15 -24.06 -19.21
CA GLU A 245 -18.37 -23.21 -18.04
C GLU A 245 -17.38 -22.02 -18.01
N LEU A 246 -16.10 -22.27 -18.33
CA LEU A 246 -15.09 -21.23 -18.47
C LEU A 246 -15.46 -20.21 -19.56
N GLU A 247 -15.92 -20.68 -20.73
CA GLU A 247 -16.37 -19.84 -21.84
C GLU A 247 -17.57 -18.95 -21.45
N ARG A 248 -18.53 -19.48 -20.68
CA ARG A 248 -19.65 -18.69 -20.11
C ARG A 248 -19.16 -17.62 -19.15
N ASN A 249 -18.22 -17.96 -18.27
CA ASN A 249 -17.65 -17.03 -17.29
C ASN A 249 -16.85 -15.92 -18.00
N VAL A 250 -16.05 -16.25 -19.02
CA VAL A 250 -15.36 -15.27 -19.86
C VAL A 250 -16.36 -14.34 -20.56
N ALA A 251 -17.45 -14.86 -21.15
CA ALA A 251 -18.48 -14.05 -21.79
C ALA A 251 -19.20 -13.11 -20.79
N LEU A 252 -19.45 -13.57 -19.56
CA LEU A 252 -20.03 -12.77 -18.49
C LEU A 252 -19.10 -11.62 -18.06
N VAL A 253 -17.82 -11.91 -17.80
CA VAL A 253 -16.81 -10.91 -17.44
C VAL A 253 -16.63 -9.88 -18.55
N GLN A 254 -16.63 -10.30 -19.82
CA GLN A 254 -16.60 -9.37 -20.95
C GLN A 254 -17.83 -8.46 -21.01
N ARG A 255 -19.03 -8.96 -20.68
CA ARG A 255 -20.24 -8.14 -20.60
C ARG A 255 -20.15 -7.13 -19.47
N GLN A 256 -19.79 -7.56 -18.27
CA GLN A 256 -19.62 -6.68 -17.10
C GLN A 256 -18.56 -5.61 -17.33
N SER A 257 -17.44 -5.95 -17.98
CA SER A 257 -16.40 -4.99 -18.35
C SER A 257 -16.91 -3.89 -19.31
N ARG A 258 -17.73 -4.26 -20.31
CA ARG A 258 -18.38 -3.27 -21.20
C ARG A 258 -19.36 -2.37 -20.44
N GLU A 259 -20.15 -2.93 -19.54
CA GLU A 259 -21.09 -2.18 -18.69
C GLU A 259 -20.36 -1.21 -17.75
N LEU A 260 -19.26 -1.64 -17.13
CA LEU A 260 -18.40 -0.79 -16.31
C LEU A 260 -17.73 0.32 -17.12
N SER A 261 -17.30 0.05 -18.36
CA SER A 261 -16.76 1.05 -19.26
C SER A 261 -17.78 2.16 -19.56
N VAL A 262 -19.01 1.78 -19.93
CA VAL A 262 -20.12 2.73 -20.17
C VAL A 262 -20.49 3.50 -18.91
N LEU A 263 -20.47 2.87 -17.73
CA LEU A 263 -20.73 3.54 -16.46
C LEU A 263 -19.64 4.56 -16.11
N LYS A 264 -18.37 4.21 -16.36
CA LYS A 264 -17.21 5.11 -16.17
C LYS A 264 -17.29 6.32 -17.11
N GLU A 265 -17.69 6.12 -18.36
CA GLU A 265 -17.93 7.21 -19.31
C GLU A 265 -19.05 8.14 -18.83
N LYS A 266 -20.18 7.58 -18.38
CA LYS A 266 -21.29 8.37 -17.81
C LYS A 266 -20.88 9.15 -16.55
N MET A 267 -20.03 8.58 -15.68
CA MET A 267 -19.47 9.33 -14.56
C MET A 267 -18.60 10.49 -15.04
N ALA A 268 -17.70 10.29 -16.01
CA ALA A 268 -16.86 11.36 -16.56
C ALA A 268 -17.71 12.49 -17.18
N GLN A 269 -18.76 12.15 -17.93
CA GLN A 269 -19.74 13.12 -18.43
C GLN A 269 -20.40 13.89 -17.29
N MET A 270 -20.87 13.20 -16.24
CA MET A 270 -21.50 13.85 -15.08
C MET A 270 -20.54 14.75 -14.29
N THR A 271 -19.29 14.34 -14.08
CA THR A 271 -18.25 15.15 -13.43
C THR A 271 -17.99 16.44 -14.22
N SER A 272 -17.82 16.36 -15.55
CA SER A 272 -17.62 17.57 -16.37
C SER A 272 -18.82 18.52 -16.37
N LEU A 273 -20.05 18.00 -16.23
CA LEU A 273 -21.25 18.81 -16.06
C LEU A 273 -21.30 19.50 -14.68
N VAL A 274 -20.91 18.79 -13.61
CA VAL A 274 -20.80 19.35 -12.26
C VAL A 274 -19.75 20.46 -12.22
N GLU A 275 -18.55 20.21 -12.74
CA GLU A 275 -17.50 21.25 -12.86
C GLU A 275 -17.97 22.49 -13.63
N LYS A 276 -18.74 22.29 -14.72
CA LYS A 276 -19.31 23.41 -15.47
C LYS A 276 -20.31 24.19 -14.60
N LYS A 277 -21.16 23.50 -13.84
CA LYS A 277 -22.13 24.13 -12.93
C LYS A 277 -21.45 24.87 -11.78
N ASP A 278 -20.38 24.33 -11.22
CA ASP A 278 -19.60 25.01 -10.19
C ASP A 278 -18.93 26.30 -10.73
N ARG A 279 -18.37 26.26 -11.95
CA ARG A 279 -17.86 27.45 -12.64
C ARG A 279 -18.95 28.50 -12.88
N GLU A 280 -20.12 28.10 -13.35
CA GLU A 280 -21.29 28.99 -13.52
C GLU A 280 -21.72 29.61 -12.18
N LEU A 281 -21.70 28.83 -11.09
CA LEU A 281 -22.09 29.25 -9.75
C LEU A 281 -21.10 30.25 -9.14
N GLU A 282 -19.79 30.04 -9.29
CA GLU A 282 -18.77 31.02 -8.88
C GLU A 282 -18.86 32.33 -9.66
N VAL A 283 -19.14 32.29 -10.98
CA VAL A 283 -19.38 33.50 -11.78
C VAL A 283 -20.61 34.26 -11.29
N LEU A 284 -21.69 33.56 -10.92
CA LEU A 284 -22.90 34.19 -10.36
C LEU A 284 -22.66 34.77 -8.95
N LYS A 285 -21.90 34.08 -8.09
CA LYS A 285 -21.45 34.63 -6.79
C LYS A 285 -20.65 35.91 -6.97
N GLU A 286 -19.73 35.93 -7.95
CA GLU A 286 -18.90 37.10 -8.24
C GLU A 286 -19.76 38.27 -8.74
N ALA A 287 -20.67 38.02 -9.70
CA ALA A 287 -21.61 39.01 -10.19
C ALA A 287 -22.50 39.58 -9.06
N LEU A 288 -22.95 38.74 -8.13
CA LEU A 288 -23.70 39.15 -6.95
C LEU A 288 -22.85 40.03 -6.02
N ARG A 289 -21.59 39.66 -5.76
CA ARG A 289 -20.65 40.47 -4.97
C ARG A 289 -20.44 41.85 -5.58
N VAL A 290 -20.14 41.91 -6.88
CA VAL A 290 -19.96 43.17 -7.62
C VAL A 290 -21.25 44.01 -7.62
N SER A 291 -22.43 43.39 -7.72
CA SER A 291 -23.71 44.09 -7.63
C SER A 291 -23.96 44.67 -6.24
N GLN A 292 -23.69 43.90 -5.17
CA GLN A 292 -23.80 44.36 -3.79
C GLN A 292 -22.79 45.47 -3.46
N GLU A 293 -21.57 45.42 -3.98
CA GLU A 293 -20.58 46.49 -3.83
C GLU A 293 -21.00 47.76 -4.56
N LYS A 294 -21.51 47.66 -5.79
CA LYS A 294 -22.12 48.78 -6.51
C LYS A 294 -23.29 49.39 -5.73
N HIS A 295 -24.17 48.56 -5.17
CA HIS A 295 -25.28 49.02 -4.33
C HIS A 295 -24.80 49.75 -3.06
N LYS A 296 -23.75 49.26 -2.39
CA LYS A 296 -23.13 49.93 -1.23
C LYS A 296 -22.50 51.27 -1.61
N LEU A 297 -21.80 51.34 -2.75
CA LEU A 297 -21.22 52.57 -3.29
C LEU A 297 -22.29 53.60 -3.68
N GLN A 298 -23.42 53.14 -4.22
CA GLN A 298 -24.56 54.00 -4.59
C GLN A 298 -25.26 54.55 -3.34
N GLN A 299 -25.50 53.73 -2.31
CA GLN A 299 -25.96 54.19 -1.00
C GLN A 299 -25.00 55.17 -0.31
N HIS A 300 -23.69 55.07 -0.55
CA HIS A 300 -22.72 56.04 -0.03
C HIS A 300 -22.81 57.39 -0.76
N ARG A 301 -22.97 57.39 -2.10
CA ARG A 301 -23.17 58.61 -2.88
C ARG A 301 -24.48 59.33 -2.55
N GLU A 302 -25.57 58.59 -2.31
CA GLU A 302 -26.84 59.18 -1.87
C GLU A 302 -26.76 59.83 -0.47
N LYS A 303 -25.88 59.32 0.41
CA LYS A 303 -25.66 59.93 1.74
C LYS A 303 -24.78 61.19 1.72
N GLU A 304 -24.05 61.44 0.63
CA GLU A 304 -23.21 62.65 0.49
C GLU A 304 -23.91 63.80 -0.25
N GLN A 305 -25.02 63.55 -0.96
CA GLN A 305 -25.87 64.62 -1.48
C GLN A 305 -26.95 65.03 -0.48
N LYS A 306 -26.72 66.11 0.25
CA LYS A 306 -27.78 66.91 0.87
C LYS A 306 -28.57 67.67 -0.21
N PRO A 307 -29.86 67.41 -0.44
CA PRO A 307 -30.75 68.43 -0.96
C PRO A 307 -31.10 69.36 0.21
N ARG A 308 -30.53 70.56 0.20
CA ARG A 308 -30.98 71.63 1.09
C ARG A 308 -32.20 72.29 0.45
N ASN A 309 -33.23 72.51 1.27
CA ASN A 309 -34.34 73.47 1.17
C ASN A 309 -35.73 73.03 0.68
N VAL A 310 -36.68 73.36 1.58
CA VAL A 310 -38.03 73.92 1.40
C VAL A 310 -39.23 72.96 1.42
N ASN A 311 -40.09 73.26 2.38
CA ASN A 311 -41.35 72.62 2.69
C ASN A 311 -42.38 72.83 1.57
N GLN A 312 -43.20 71.82 1.26
CA GLN A 312 -44.63 72.08 1.09
C GLN A 312 -45.49 70.86 1.46
N THR A 313 -46.60 71.18 2.12
CA THR A 313 -47.67 70.33 2.65
C THR A 313 -48.39 69.49 1.59
N CYS A 314 -48.77 68.25 1.93
CA CYS A 314 -50.17 67.88 2.23
C CYS A 314 -50.37 66.35 2.29
N ASP A 315 -51.11 65.88 3.29
CA ASP A 315 -51.84 64.61 3.21
C ASP A 315 -52.91 64.68 2.11
N ILE A 316 -53.23 63.53 1.51
CA ILE A 316 -54.59 63.03 1.27
C ILE A 316 -54.45 61.59 0.75
N SER A 317 -55.06 60.63 1.45
CA SER A 317 -55.40 59.33 0.87
C SER A 317 -56.78 59.42 0.23
N VAL A 318 -56.98 58.77 -0.92
CA VAL A 318 -58.10 57.84 -1.21
C VAL A 318 -57.89 57.21 -2.59
N GLN A 319 -58.38 55.98 -2.73
CA GLN A 319 -58.24 55.09 -3.88
C GLN A 319 -59.05 55.55 -5.11
N ILE A 320 -58.65 55.12 -6.32
CA ILE A 320 -59.45 54.27 -7.24
C ILE A 320 -58.63 53.95 -8.52
N GLU A 321 -58.69 52.70 -8.95
CA GLU A 321 -58.12 52.08 -10.18
C GLU A 321 -58.91 52.43 -11.48
N PRO A 322 -58.58 51.88 -12.67
CA PRO A 322 -57.27 51.70 -13.33
C PRO A 322 -57.30 52.16 -14.82
N ILE A 323 -56.21 51.99 -15.59
CA ILE A 323 -56.16 51.34 -16.93
C ILE A 323 -54.78 51.48 -17.59
N HIS A 324 -54.12 50.32 -17.77
CA HIS A 324 -53.21 49.88 -18.85
C HIS A 324 -52.12 50.81 -19.43
N THR A 325 -50.85 50.41 -19.28
CA THR A 325 -50.06 49.81 -20.39
C THR A 325 -48.86 49.03 -19.81
N ASP A 326 -48.93 47.70 -19.92
CA ASP A 326 -47.87 46.69 -20.03
C ASP A 326 -46.51 46.85 -19.31
N ILE A 327 -46.31 46.04 -18.27
CA ILE A 327 -45.26 45.01 -18.20
C ILE A 327 -45.79 43.88 -17.27
N LEU A 328 -45.73 42.64 -17.76
CA LEU A 328 -46.27 41.45 -17.10
C LEU A 328 -45.14 40.50 -16.65
N LEU A 329 -45.44 39.67 -15.62
CA LEU A 329 -44.70 38.50 -15.13
C LEU A 329 -43.51 38.70 -14.17
N SER A 330 -43.77 38.64 -12.86
CA SER A 330 -43.08 37.71 -11.92
C SER A 330 -43.58 37.76 -10.45
N SER A 331 -44.88 37.75 -10.19
CA SER A 331 -45.44 37.62 -8.82
C SER A 331 -45.91 36.21 -8.43
N GLN A 332 -45.58 35.19 -9.25
CA GLN A 332 -46.01 33.80 -9.04
C GLN A 332 -45.01 32.93 -8.24
N GLU A 333 -43.84 33.47 -7.86
CA GLU A 333 -42.79 32.68 -7.21
C GLU A 333 -42.85 32.70 -5.67
N GLU A 334 -43.29 33.80 -5.04
CA GLU A 334 -43.21 33.94 -3.57
C GLU A 334 -44.20 33.04 -2.78
N LEU A 335 -45.31 32.61 -3.39
CA LEU A 335 -46.21 31.61 -2.80
C LEU A 335 -45.71 30.17 -2.95
N SER A 336 -44.71 29.90 -3.79
CA SER A 336 -44.24 28.54 -4.07
C SER A 336 -43.29 27.97 -3.00
N PHE A 337 -42.54 28.84 -2.30
CA PHE A 337 -41.47 28.41 -1.40
C PHE A 337 -41.97 27.82 -0.06
N SER A 338 -43.14 28.25 0.45
CA SER A 338 -43.74 27.64 1.64
C SER A 338 -44.25 26.21 1.38
N ASP A 339 -44.92 25.99 0.26
CA ASP A 339 -45.43 24.66 -0.13
C ASP A 339 -44.30 23.68 -0.50
N LEU A 340 -43.21 24.18 -1.09
CA LEU A 340 -42.01 23.37 -1.34
C LEU A 340 -41.29 23.02 -0.02
N GLY A 341 -41.25 23.95 0.93
CA GLY A 341 -40.71 23.73 2.29
C GLY A 341 -41.47 22.64 3.08
N ALA A 342 -42.79 22.57 2.93
CA ALA A 342 -43.61 21.51 3.53
C ALA A 342 -43.33 20.13 2.89
N LYS A 343 -43.23 20.06 1.55
CA LYS A 343 -42.93 18.81 0.82
C LYS A 343 -41.52 18.27 1.12
N CYS A 344 -40.54 19.15 1.32
CA CYS A 344 -39.15 18.78 1.62
C CYS A 344 -38.91 18.13 3.00
N LYS A 345 -39.86 18.23 3.95
CA LYS A 345 -39.75 17.53 5.25
C LYS A 345 -40.20 16.07 5.20
N GLY A 346 -41.07 15.70 4.25
CA GLY A 346 -41.53 14.33 4.05
C GLY A 346 -40.69 13.51 3.07
N SER A 347 -40.20 14.12 1.99
CA SER A 347 -39.54 13.42 0.87
C SER A 347 -38.33 12.58 1.30
N ARG A 348 -37.45 13.11 2.17
CA ARG A 348 -36.29 12.35 2.66
C ARG A 348 -36.68 11.12 3.48
N HIS A 349 -37.77 11.20 4.26
CA HIS A 349 -38.24 10.06 5.06
C HIS A 349 -38.94 9.02 4.18
N GLU A 350 -39.78 9.45 3.24
CA GLU A 350 -40.41 8.57 2.24
C GLU A 350 -39.36 7.88 1.35
N GLU A 351 -38.32 8.59 0.89
CA GLU A 351 -37.22 7.98 0.16
C GLU A 351 -36.45 6.93 1.01
N VAL A 352 -36.23 7.18 2.29
CA VAL A 352 -35.59 6.20 3.20
C VAL A 352 -36.50 4.99 3.39
N ILE A 353 -37.81 5.20 3.58
CA ILE A 353 -38.81 4.12 3.66
C ILE A 353 -38.84 3.31 2.36
N GLN A 354 -38.77 3.94 1.19
CA GLN A 354 -38.75 3.24 -0.10
C GLN A 354 -37.43 2.48 -0.32
N ARG A 355 -36.28 3.05 0.05
CA ARG A 355 -34.98 2.34 0.04
C ARG A 355 -35.01 1.13 0.98
N GLN A 356 -35.56 1.28 2.19
CA GLN A 356 -35.72 0.18 3.16
C GLN A 356 -36.70 -0.90 2.66
N LYS A 357 -37.87 -0.53 2.12
CA LYS A 357 -38.83 -1.46 1.50
C LYS A 357 -38.19 -2.23 0.35
N LYS A 358 -37.42 -1.56 -0.51
CA LYS A 358 -36.69 -2.18 -1.63
C LYS A 358 -35.64 -3.17 -1.12
N ALA A 359 -34.78 -2.76 -0.19
CA ALA A 359 -33.77 -3.62 0.41
C ALA A 359 -34.39 -4.86 1.10
N LEU A 360 -35.52 -4.70 1.80
CA LEU A 360 -36.26 -5.82 2.40
C LEU A 360 -36.88 -6.75 1.35
N SER A 361 -37.37 -6.23 0.23
CA SER A 361 -37.87 -7.07 -0.87
C SER A 361 -36.74 -7.85 -1.57
N GLU A 362 -35.57 -7.25 -1.71
CA GLU A 362 -34.37 -7.87 -2.27
C GLU A 362 -33.78 -8.95 -1.34
N LEU A 363 -33.74 -8.67 -0.03
CA LEU A 363 -33.34 -9.65 0.98
C LEU A 363 -34.29 -10.85 1.02
N ARG A 364 -35.61 -10.61 0.96
CA ARG A 364 -36.62 -11.69 0.87
C ARG A 364 -36.51 -12.50 -0.42
N ALA A 365 -36.16 -11.85 -1.54
CA ALA A 365 -35.90 -12.55 -2.80
C ALA A 365 -34.66 -13.45 -2.68
N ARG A 366 -33.53 -12.94 -2.15
CA ARG A 366 -32.32 -13.74 -1.90
C ARG A 366 -32.55 -14.87 -0.91
N ILE A 367 -33.30 -14.66 0.17
CA ILE A 367 -33.64 -15.73 1.13
C ILE A 367 -34.44 -16.82 0.41
N LYS A 368 -35.46 -16.46 -0.37
CA LYS A 368 -36.26 -17.42 -1.16
C LYS A 368 -35.43 -18.16 -2.23
N GLU A 369 -34.41 -17.51 -2.79
CA GLU A 369 -33.48 -18.11 -3.75
C GLU A 369 -32.49 -19.07 -3.06
N LEU A 370 -31.98 -18.71 -1.87
CA LEU A 370 -31.14 -19.56 -1.03
C LEU A 370 -31.91 -20.76 -0.46
N GLU A 371 -33.15 -20.57 0.01
CA GLU A 371 -34.03 -21.67 0.44
C GLU A 371 -34.28 -22.67 -0.71
N LYS A 372 -34.45 -22.17 -1.94
CA LYS A 372 -34.60 -22.98 -3.15
C LYS A 372 -33.30 -23.67 -3.58
N ALA A 373 -32.14 -23.10 -3.26
CA ALA A 373 -30.84 -23.72 -3.49
C ALA A 373 -30.50 -24.79 -2.42
N CYS A 374 -30.92 -24.58 -1.17
CA CYS A 374 -30.73 -25.54 -0.08
C CYS A 374 -31.71 -26.72 -0.11
N SER A 375 -32.82 -26.64 -0.85
CA SER A 375 -33.84 -27.71 -0.89
C SER A 375 -33.57 -28.84 -1.88
N SER A 376 -32.44 -28.86 -2.62
CA SER A 376 -32.19 -29.89 -3.65
C SER A 376 -31.19 -30.98 -3.26
N ASN A 377 -30.57 -30.92 -2.08
CA ASN A 377 -29.51 -31.84 -1.66
C ASN A 377 -29.80 -32.48 -0.29
N HIS A 378 -30.98 -33.09 -0.14
CA HIS A 378 -31.17 -34.07 0.94
C HIS A 378 -32.24 -35.11 0.57
N LYS A 379 -31.78 -36.30 0.15
CA LYS A 379 -32.23 -37.68 0.44
C LYS A 379 -31.59 -38.60 -0.62
N ASP A 380 -31.44 -39.87 -0.26
CA ASP A 380 -30.80 -40.95 -1.03
C ASP A 380 -29.25 -40.85 -1.11
N LEU A 381 -28.46 -41.88 -0.73
CA LEU A 381 -28.81 -43.17 -0.10
C LEU A 381 -27.63 -43.62 0.80
N LEU A 382 -27.93 -44.25 1.94
CA LEU A 382 -26.95 -44.94 2.80
C LEU A 382 -26.92 -46.45 2.48
N ASN A 383 -25.80 -47.10 2.85
CA ASN A 383 -25.53 -48.55 2.97
C ASN A 383 -24.96 -49.33 1.75
N GLU A 384 -23.64 -49.57 1.79
CA GLU A 384 -22.94 -50.89 1.92
C GLU A 384 -23.23 -52.09 0.97
N PRO A 385 -22.34 -53.13 0.89
CA PRO A 385 -21.12 -53.41 1.68
C PRO A 385 -19.82 -53.80 0.90
N PHE A 386 -18.76 -54.04 1.68
CA PHE A 386 -17.40 -54.55 1.39
C PHE A 386 -17.28 -55.97 0.80
N LEU A 387 -16.11 -56.27 0.20
CA LEU A 387 -15.32 -57.54 0.25
C LEU A 387 -14.04 -57.35 -0.61
N ASP A 388 -12.91 -56.90 -0.04
CA ASP A 388 -11.77 -57.69 0.47
C ASP A 388 -11.09 -58.67 -0.53
N LEU A 389 -9.82 -58.39 -0.89
CA LEU A 389 -8.77 -59.41 -0.76
C LEU A 389 -7.34 -58.83 -0.62
N ARG A 390 -6.62 -59.40 0.34
CA ARG A 390 -5.31 -58.99 0.88
C ARG A 390 -4.15 -59.82 0.29
N ALA A 391 -3.02 -59.18 -0.03
CA ALA A 391 -1.72 -59.86 -0.19
C ALA A 391 -0.56 -58.92 0.25
N LEU A 392 0.06 -59.17 1.41
CA LEU A 392 1.33 -59.90 1.58
C LEU A 392 2.55 -58.94 1.41
N ARG A 393 3.12 -58.30 2.46
CA ARG A 393 3.81 -58.78 3.69
C ARG A 393 5.32 -58.53 3.59
N MET A 394 5.87 -57.83 4.59
CA MET A 394 7.31 -57.63 4.90
C MET A 394 8.10 -56.77 3.88
N GLU A 395 9.14 -56.01 4.27
CA GLU A 395 10.10 -56.24 5.38
C GLU A 395 10.49 -54.98 6.18
N LYS A 396 11.16 -55.16 7.32
CA LYS A 396 11.47 -54.13 8.33
C LYS A 396 12.91 -53.58 8.24
N ASN A 397 13.01 -52.25 8.20
CA ASN A 397 13.88 -51.40 9.05
C ASN A 397 15.43 -51.41 8.95
N VAL A 398 15.95 -50.18 8.86
CA VAL A 398 17.05 -49.59 9.67
C VAL A 398 18.51 -49.96 9.29
N GLN A 399 19.32 -48.95 8.92
CA GLN A 399 20.26 -48.31 9.89
C GLN A 399 20.92 -47.02 9.34
N LYS A 400 21.29 -46.11 10.27
CA LYS A 400 22.08 -44.89 10.06
C LYS A 400 23.57 -45.20 9.77
N ILE A 401 24.35 -44.20 9.30
CA ILE A 401 25.69 -43.77 9.79
C ILE A 401 26.58 -43.20 8.65
N LEU A 402 26.72 -41.87 8.70
CA LEU A 402 27.96 -41.06 8.71
C LEU A 402 28.93 -41.01 7.50
N ASP A 403 29.68 -39.90 7.51
CA ASP A 403 30.66 -39.42 6.55
C ASP A 403 31.92 -40.28 6.37
N ALA A 404 32.47 -40.25 5.16
CA ALA A 404 33.91 -40.34 4.93
C ALA A 404 34.32 -39.57 3.66
N LYS A 405 35.34 -38.72 3.77
CA LYS A 405 36.09 -38.20 2.61
C LYS A 405 36.96 -39.31 2.00
N SER A 406 37.21 -39.24 0.70
CA SER A 406 38.49 -39.68 0.12
C SER A 406 38.81 -38.85 -1.12
N ASP A 407 40.05 -38.38 -1.21
CA ASP A 407 40.47 -37.35 -2.15
C ASP A 407 40.75 -37.84 -3.59
N LEU A 408 40.81 -36.89 -4.51
CA LEU A 408 41.34 -37.06 -5.87
C LEU A 408 42.85 -37.36 -5.85
N PRO A 409 43.35 -38.08 -6.86
CA PRO A 409 44.68 -37.81 -7.40
C PRO A 409 44.61 -37.26 -8.83
N THR A 410 45.18 -36.07 -9.00
CA THR A 410 45.58 -35.48 -10.28
C THR A 410 46.57 -36.38 -11.03
N LEU A 411 46.42 -36.57 -12.35
CA LEU A 411 47.57 -36.89 -13.21
C LEU A 411 47.44 -36.36 -14.65
N SER A 412 48.29 -35.37 -14.93
CA SER A 412 48.93 -34.92 -16.18
C SER A 412 48.43 -35.36 -17.57
N LYS A 413 47.95 -34.34 -18.31
CA LYS A 413 48.45 -33.88 -19.62
C LYS A 413 49.60 -34.70 -20.25
N ILE A 414 49.38 -35.24 -21.45
CA ILE A 414 50.43 -35.66 -22.40
C ILE A 414 50.33 -34.81 -23.67
N GLU A 415 51.50 -34.44 -24.18
CA GLU A 415 51.72 -33.50 -25.29
C GLU A 415 51.97 -34.28 -26.59
N ILE A 416 51.21 -33.98 -27.65
CA ILE A 416 51.35 -34.67 -28.94
C ILE A 416 52.51 -34.06 -29.73
N ARG A 417 53.56 -34.85 -29.98
CA ARG A 417 54.65 -34.48 -30.88
C ARG A 417 54.57 -35.30 -32.17
N ALA A 418 54.43 -34.61 -33.31
CA ALA A 418 54.45 -35.23 -34.63
C ALA A 418 55.89 -35.35 -35.19
N PRO A 419 56.17 -36.43 -35.94
CA PRO A 419 57.09 -36.46 -37.08
C PRO A 419 56.27 -36.69 -38.37
N GLN A 420 56.27 -35.79 -39.36
CA GLN A 420 57.33 -35.56 -40.36
C GLN A 420 57.56 -36.76 -41.31
N ASN A 421 57.13 -36.59 -42.57
CA ASN A 421 57.37 -37.51 -43.68
C ASN A 421 58.76 -37.27 -44.30
N GLY A 422 59.46 -38.33 -44.70
CA GLY A 422 60.70 -38.27 -45.48
C GLY A 422 61.10 -39.66 -46.00
N PRO A 423 61.41 -39.85 -47.31
CA PRO A 423 61.37 -41.18 -47.93
C PRO A 423 62.73 -41.87 -48.10
N SER A 424 62.72 -43.21 -48.21
CA SER A 424 63.77 -44.00 -48.87
C SER A 424 63.24 -45.37 -49.30
N ASN A 425 63.77 -45.89 -50.41
CA ASN A 425 63.17 -46.98 -51.20
C ASN A 425 63.80 -48.37 -50.92
N SER A 426 62.99 -49.41 -51.10
CA SER A 426 63.33 -50.77 -51.55
C SER A 426 64.33 -51.61 -50.73
N GLY A 427 63.86 -52.75 -50.21
CA GLY A 427 64.74 -53.75 -49.57
C GLY A 427 64.05 -54.75 -48.63
N SER A 428 62.79 -54.53 -48.26
CA SER A 428 61.98 -55.44 -47.46
C SER A 428 60.51 -55.18 -47.78
N ILE A 429 59.78 -56.21 -48.23
CA ILE A 429 58.32 -56.13 -48.46
C ILE A 429 57.60 -57.27 -47.71
N LEU A 430 58.16 -58.49 -47.69
CA LEU A 430 57.48 -59.65 -47.09
C LEU A 430 57.54 -59.72 -45.55
N THR A 431 58.56 -59.13 -44.92
CA THR A 431 58.70 -59.04 -43.46
C THR A 431 58.10 -57.76 -42.90
N THR A 432 58.18 -56.66 -43.64
CA THR A 432 57.55 -55.38 -43.30
C THR A 432 56.03 -55.49 -43.33
N GLU A 433 55.43 -56.10 -44.36
CA GLU A 433 53.98 -56.32 -44.39
C GLU A 433 53.47 -57.11 -43.16
N LYS A 434 54.24 -58.07 -42.63
CA LYS A 434 53.84 -58.82 -41.43
C LYS A 434 53.98 -57.99 -40.16
N ALA A 435 55.02 -57.16 -40.06
CA ALA A 435 55.19 -56.22 -38.97
C ALA A 435 54.09 -55.14 -38.98
N GLU A 436 53.81 -54.54 -40.15
CA GLU A 436 52.74 -53.55 -40.34
C GLU A 436 51.35 -54.16 -40.06
N LYS A 437 51.07 -55.39 -40.51
CA LYS A 437 49.81 -56.09 -40.19
C LYS A 437 49.68 -56.42 -38.70
N MET A 438 50.80 -56.66 -38.00
CA MET A 438 50.83 -56.86 -36.55
C MET A 438 50.66 -55.54 -35.78
N GLU A 439 51.31 -54.46 -36.22
CA GLU A 439 51.17 -53.10 -35.68
C GLU A 439 49.75 -52.54 -35.86
N VAL A 440 49.13 -52.76 -37.03
CA VAL A 440 47.73 -52.41 -37.28
C VAL A 440 46.77 -53.22 -36.38
N ALA A 441 47.05 -54.51 -36.16
CA ALA A 441 46.26 -55.33 -35.24
C ALA A 441 46.40 -54.85 -33.78
N GLU A 442 47.62 -54.51 -33.34
CA GLU A 442 47.89 -53.96 -32.01
C GLU A 442 47.22 -52.58 -31.81
N ALA A 443 47.26 -51.71 -32.82
CA ALA A 443 46.57 -50.42 -32.80
C ALA A 443 45.05 -50.57 -32.69
N LEU A 444 44.45 -51.51 -33.43
CA LEU A 444 43.03 -51.83 -33.32
C LEU A 444 42.67 -52.40 -31.95
N ASP A 445 43.49 -53.30 -31.41
CA ASP A 445 43.35 -53.89 -30.08
C ASP A 445 43.39 -52.84 -28.96
N LEU A 446 44.31 -51.88 -29.05
CA LEU A 446 44.40 -50.73 -28.14
C LEU A 446 43.19 -49.81 -28.29
N SER A 447 42.74 -49.53 -29.52
CA SER A 447 41.55 -48.69 -29.75
C SER A 447 40.27 -49.30 -29.17
N GLU A 448 40.10 -50.62 -29.28
CA GLU A 448 38.96 -51.32 -28.69
C GLU A 448 39.03 -51.26 -27.15
N LYS A 449 40.20 -51.51 -26.56
CA LYS A 449 40.38 -51.39 -25.10
C LYS A 449 40.02 -49.99 -24.59
N LEU A 450 40.47 -48.94 -25.29
CA LEU A 450 40.14 -47.55 -24.94
C LEU A 450 38.63 -47.26 -25.06
N TYR A 451 37.97 -47.75 -26.11
CA TYR A 451 36.51 -47.64 -26.24
C TYR A 451 35.77 -48.33 -25.08
N MET A 452 36.23 -49.52 -24.68
CA MET A 452 35.67 -50.30 -23.58
C MET A 452 35.83 -49.56 -22.23
N ASP A 453 37.04 -49.10 -21.93
CA ASP A 453 37.34 -48.39 -20.68
C ASP A 453 36.61 -47.03 -20.62
N MET A 454 36.49 -46.32 -21.75
CA MET A 454 35.66 -45.12 -21.87
C MET A 454 34.17 -45.41 -21.62
N SER A 455 33.63 -46.48 -22.22
CA SER A 455 32.21 -46.84 -22.07
C SER A 455 31.85 -47.24 -20.64
N LYS A 456 32.73 -47.99 -19.95
CA LYS A 456 32.61 -48.28 -18.50
C LYS A 456 32.63 -47.02 -17.65
N THR A 457 33.58 -46.13 -17.93
CA THR A 457 33.75 -44.87 -17.17
C THR A 457 32.52 -43.98 -17.34
N LEU A 458 32.02 -43.86 -18.57
CA LEU A 458 30.83 -43.09 -18.89
C LEU A 458 29.56 -43.67 -18.24
N GLY A 459 29.35 -44.99 -18.34
CA GLY A 459 28.24 -45.67 -17.68
C GLY A 459 28.27 -45.49 -16.16
N SER A 460 29.44 -45.62 -15.54
CA SER A 460 29.64 -45.42 -14.10
C SER A 460 29.35 -43.97 -13.68
N LEU A 461 29.89 -42.99 -14.41
CA LEU A 461 29.78 -41.56 -14.11
C LEU A 461 28.34 -41.03 -14.33
N MET A 462 27.61 -41.61 -15.30
CA MET A 462 26.20 -41.30 -15.56
C MET A 462 25.21 -42.18 -14.77
N ASN A 463 25.71 -43.16 -14.00
CA ASN A 463 24.93 -44.17 -13.28
C ASN A 463 23.94 -44.93 -14.20
N ILE A 464 24.42 -45.34 -15.38
CA ILE A 464 23.73 -46.19 -16.34
C ILE A 464 24.24 -47.62 -16.12
N LYS A 465 23.36 -48.51 -15.64
CA LYS A 465 23.72 -49.89 -15.28
C LYS A 465 23.74 -50.85 -16.47
N ASP A 466 22.97 -50.54 -17.51
CA ASP A 466 22.63 -51.46 -18.61
C ASP A 466 23.46 -51.22 -19.89
N MET A 467 24.75 -50.91 -19.75
CA MET A 467 25.69 -50.70 -20.87
C MET A 467 26.07 -52.04 -21.53
N SER A 468 25.18 -52.49 -22.40
CA SER A 468 25.12 -53.82 -23.00
C SER A 468 26.02 -54.03 -24.23
N GLY A 469 26.48 -52.94 -24.86
CA GLY A 469 27.37 -52.91 -26.03
C GLY A 469 28.87 -53.03 -25.71
N HIS A 470 29.23 -53.11 -24.43
CA HIS A 470 30.59 -53.37 -23.95
C HIS A 470 31.03 -54.83 -24.20
N VAL A 471 31.16 -55.21 -25.48
CA VAL A 471 31.57 -56.54 -25.94
C VAL A 471 32.63 -56.42 -27.04
N SER A 472 33.72 -57.19 -26.93
CA SER A 472 34.81 -57.22 -27.91
C SER A 472 34.37 -57.85 -29.24
N MET A 473 34.81 -57.28 -30.36
CA MET A 473 34.41 -57.66 -31.72
C MET A 473 35.44 -58.53 -32.46
N LYS A 474 36.63 -58.75 -31.88
CA LYS A 474 37.79 -59.39 -32.53
C LYS A 474 37.43 -60.72 -33.20
N HIS A 475 36.75 -61.59 -32.49
CA HIS A 475 36.45 -62.97 -32.91
C HIS A 475 34.97 -63.22 -33.28
N LEU A 476 34.17 -62.16 -33.47
CA LEU A 476 32.75 -62.27 -33.79
C LEU A 476 32.50 -62.43 -35.30
N SER A 477 31.48 -63.22 -35.67
CA SER A 477 30.99 -63.30 -37.05
C SER A 477 30.34 -61.97 -37.48
N PRO A 478 30.19 -61.70 -38.79
CA PRO A 478 29.56 -60.46 -39.27
C PRO A 478 28.16 -60.19 -38.67
N LYS A 479 27.34 -61.25 -38.51
CA LYS A 479 26.00 -61.16 -37.90
C LYS A 479 26.03 -60.84 -36.41
N GLU A 480 27.07 -61.26 -35.68
CA GLU A 480 27.23 -60.94 -34.26
C GLU A 480 27.82 -59.54 -34.07
N ARG A 481 28.72 -59.11 -34.97
CA ARG A 481 29.22 -57.72 -35.02
C ARG A 481 28.09 -56.72 -35.24
N GLU A 482 27.12 -57.04 -36.10
CA GLU A 482 25.93 -56.22 -36.32
C GLU A 482 25.04 -56.12 -35.05
N LYS A 483 24.85 -57.23 -34.33
CA LYS A 483 24.15 -57.22 -33.02
C LYS A 483 24.90 -56.37 -31.97
N VAL A 484 26.23 -56.47 -31.91
CA VAL A 484 27.05 -55.63 -31.02
C VAL A 484 26.97 -54.16 -31.42
N ASN A 485 26.88 -53.84 -32.71
CA ASN A 485 26.64 -52.47 -33.16
C ASN A 485 25.26 -51.94 -32.71
N GLN A 486 24.20 -52.75 -32.81
CA GLN A 486 22.86 -52.41 -32.29
C GLN A 486 22.84 -52.23 -30.76
N LEU A 487 23.60 -53.06 -30.02
CA LEU A 487 23.80 -52.90 -28.58
C LEU A 487 24.49 -51.56 -28.26
N ARG A 488 25.59 -51.24 -28.97
CA ARG A 488 26.33 -49.97 -28.81
C ARG A 488 25.51 -48.74 -29.20
N GLN A 489 24.64 -48.84 -30.21
CA GLN A 489 23.73 -47.73 -30.55
C GLN A 489 22.74 -47.46 -29.41
N ARG A 490 22.10 -48.50 -28.88
CA ARG A 490 21.21 -48.34 -27.71
C ARG A 490 21.92 -47.79 -26.48
N ASP A 491 23.15 -48.23 -26.22
CA ASP A 491 23.98 -47.69 -25.14
C ASP A 491 24.27 -46.19 -25.35
N LEU A 492 24.51 -45.74 -26.58
CA LEU A 492 24.65 -44.31 -26.92
C LEU A 492 23.33 -43.55 -26.74
N ASP A 493 22.21 -44.12 -27.15
CA ASP A 493 20.88 -43.52 -26.98
C ASP A 493 20.55 -43.32 -25.49
N LEU A 494 20.84 -44.32 -24.63
CA LEU A 494 20.73 -44.22 -23.17
C LEU A 494 21.61 -43.09 -22.58
N VAL A 495 22.82 -42.91 -23.10
CA VAL A 495 23.70 -41.79 -22.73
C VAL A 495 23.09 -40.44 -23.15
N PHE A 496 22.56 -40.32 -24.38
CA PHE A 496 21.90 -39.10 -24.85
C PHE A 496 20.65 -38.74 -24.03
N ASP A 497 19.81 -39.72 -23.70
CA ASP A 497 18.66 -39.53 -22.82
C ASP A 497 19.10 -39.07 -21.44
N LYS A 498 20.18 -39.65 -20.88
CA LYS A 498 20.69 -39.27 -19.57
C LYS A 498 21.26 -37.85 -19.55
N ILE A 499 22.02 -37.47 -20.58
CA ILE A 499 22.50 -36.09 -20.80
C ILE A 499 21.32 -35.13 -20.88
N THR A 500 20.28 -35.47 -21.66
CA THR A 500 19.09 -34.64 -21.84
C THR A 500 18.30 -34.46 -20.54
N GLN A 501 18.11 -35.53 -19.77
CA GLN A 501 17.51 -35.45 -18.43
C GLN A 501 18.31 -34.56 -17.47
N LEU A 502 19.64 -34.66 -17.49
CA LEU A 502 20.53 -33.84 -16.66
C LEU A 502 20.51 -32.37 -17.08
N LYS A 503 20.54 -32.09 -18.39
CA LYS A 503 20.39 -30.74 -18.96
C LYS A 503 19.06 -30.11 -18.54
N ASN A 504 17.94 -30.80 -18.77
CA ASN A 504 16.62 -30.30 -18.41
C ASN A 504 16.45 -30.11 -16.89
N ARG A 505 17.19 -30.88 -16.07
CA ARG A 505 17.23 -30.71 -14.60
C ARG A 505 18.09 -29.52 -14.18
N LEU A 506 19.17 -29.25 -14.90
CA LEU A 506 20.03 -28.10 -14.70
C LEU A 506 19.29 -26.81 -15.06
N GLU A 507 18.67 -26.74 -16.25
CA GLU A 507 17.89 -25.59 -16.71
C GLU A 507 16.80 -25.20 -15.70
N ARG A 508 16.00 -26.16 -15.21
CA ARG A 508 15.00 -25.92 -14.15
C ARG A 508 15.61 -25.44 -12.82
N LYS A 509 16.83 -25.85 -12.48
CA LYS A 509 17.54 -25.33 -11.29
C LYS A 509 18.03 -23.90 -11.52
N GLU A 510 18.51 -23.58 -12.72
CA GLU A 510 18.91 -22.22 -13.07
C GLU A 510 17.72 -21.26 -13.12
N GLU A 511 16.56 -21.71 -13.59
CA GLU A 511 15.30 -20.95 -13.52
C GLU A 511 14.89 -20.66 -12.08
N LEU A 512 14.99 -21.66 -11.18
CA LEU A 512 14.72 -21.48 -9.75
C LEU A 512 15.72 -20.50 -9.11
N LEU A 513 17.01 -20.59 -9.46
CA LEU A 513 18.03 -19.64 -8.99
C LEU A 513 17.76 -18.22 -9.48
N ARG A 514 17.37 -18.04 -10.76
CA ARG A 514 16.91 -16.75 -11.31
C ARG A 514 15.64 -16.23 -10.62
N GLY A 515 14.82 -17.12 -10.04
CA GLY A 515 13.73 -16.75 -9.13
C GLY A 515 14.28 -16.12 -7.85
N TYR A 516 15.11 -16.85 -7.12
CA TYR A 516 15.72 -16.36 -5.87
C TYR A 516 16.54 -15.08 -6.05
N GLU A 517 17.24 -14.89 -7.18
CA GLU A 517 17.94 -13.64 -7.49
C GLU A 517 16.98 -12.44 -7.55
N LYS A 518 15.77 -12.61 -8.12
CA LYS A 518 14.73 -11.58 -8.15
C LYS A 518 14.17 -11.32 -6.75
N ASP A 519 13.93 -12.36 -5.96
CA ASP A 519 13.41 -12.24 -4.60
C ASP A 519 14.41 -11.52 -3.68
N ILE A 520 15.71 -11.82 -3.83
CA ILE A 520 16.81 -11.11 -3.13
C ILE A 520 16.84 -9.64 -3.54
N GLU A 521 16.63 -9.31 -4.81
CA GLU A 521 16.63 -7.93 -5.29
C GLU A 521 15.39 -7.16 -4.80
N GLN A 522 14.21 -7.79 -4.78
CA GLN A 522 13.00 -7.24 -4.14
C GLN A 522 13.23 -6.99 -2.64
N LEU A 523 13.89 -7.91 -1.93
CA LEU A 523 14.23 -7.75 -0.52
C LEU A 523 15.19 -6.57 -0.29
N ARG A 524 16.16 -6.33 -1.18
CA ARG A 524 17.03 -5.14 -1.14
C ARG A 524 16.23 -3.85 -1.32
N GLN A 525 15.34 -3.79 -2.31
CA GLN A 525 14.46 -2.63 -2.55
C GLN A 525 13.51 -2.37 -1.37
N SER A 526 12.95 -3.43 -0.78
CA SER A 526 12.14 -3.37 0.43
C SER A 526 12.95 -2.82 1.62
N LYS A 527 14.20 -3.27 1.81
CA LYS A 527 15.09 -2.78 2.87
C LYS A 527 15.36 -1.27 2.74
N VAL A 528 15.64 -0.77 1.53
CA VAL A 528 15.82 0.67 1.28
C VAL A 528 14.54 1.44 1.61
N SER A 529 13.38 0.91 1.23
CA SER A 529 12.07 1.52 1.54
C SER A 529 11.83 1.58 3.06
N VAL A 530 12.14 0.52 3.80
CA VAL A 530 12.04 0.48 5.27
C VAL A 530 12.98 1.48 5.92
N GLN A 531 14.22 1.61 5.44
CA GLN A 531 15.17 2.62 5.95
C GLN A 531 14.67 4.06 5.72
N MET A 532 14.02 4.32 4.58
CA MET A 532 13.37 5.62 4.31
C MET A 532 12.22 5.90 5.28
N TYR A 533 11.35 4.92 5.55
CA TYR A 533 10.27 5.10 6.54
C TYR A 533 10.80 5.23 7.98
N GLN A 534 11.80 4.45 8.38
CA GLN A 534 12.47 4.62 9.68
C GLN A 534 13.04 6.04 9.85
N SER A 535 13.65 6.59 8.79
CA SER A 535 14.17 7.96 8.78
C SER A 535 13.07 9.04 8.83
N GLN A 536 11.86 8.73 8.36
CA GLN A 536 10.70 9.62 8.50
C GLN A 536 10.09 9.55 9.90
N VAL A 537 9.95 8.34 10.46
CA VAL A 537 9.47 8.11 11.83
C VAL A 537 10.37 8.83 12.84
N ALA A 538 11.69 8.68 12.75
CA ALA A 538 12.63 9.37 13.63
C ALA A 538 12.49 10.92 13.58
N LYS A 539 12.23 11.50 12.39
CA LYS A 539 11.97 12.95 12.26
C LYS A 539 10.64 13.37 12.89
N LEU A 540 9.62 12.52 12.83
CA LEU A 540 8.33 12.77 13.49
C LEU A 540 8.48 12.64 15.00
N GLU A 541 9.25 11.66 15.49
CA GLU A 541 9.62 11.54 16.89
C GLU A 541 10.35 12.80 17.38
N ASP A 542 11.38 13.28 16.67
CA ASP A 542 12.09 14.53 17.00
C ASP A 542 11.15 15.75 17.09
N ASN A 543 10.15 15.84 16.19
CA ASN A 543 9.19 16.92 16.21
C ASN A 543 8.21 16.83 17.38
N ILE A 544 7.74 15.61 17.71
CA ILE A 544 6.90 15.37 18.90
C ILE A 544 7.64 15.74 20.18
N HIS A 545 8.94 15.42 20.30
CA HIS A 545 9.75 15.83 21.45
C HIS A 545 9.83 17.36 21.57
N LYS A 546 10.08 18.09 20.48
CA LYS A 546 10.08 19.57 20.46
C LYS A 546 8.73 20.17 20.83
N GLU A 547 7.62 19.64 20.28
CA GLU A 547 6.28 20.09 20.66
C GLU A 547 5.98 19.85 22.15
N VAL A 548 6.49 18.76 22.73
CA VAL A 548 6.40 18.49 24.17
C VAL A 548 7.22 19.49 25.00
N GLU A 549 8.43 19.83 24.56
CA GLU A 549 9.28 20.86 25.19
C GLU A 549 8.63 22.25 25.11
N GLU A 550 8.16 22.69 23.94
CA GLU A 550 7.45 23.96 23.76
C GLU A 550 6.18 24.02 24.62
N LYS A 551 5.42 22.92 24.67
CA LYS A 551 4.23 22.81 25.53
C LYS A 551 4.58 22.87 27.02
N ALA A 552 5.73 22.34 27.45
CA ALA A 552 6.20 22.46 28.82
C ALA A 552 6.57 23.91 29.17
N LEU A 553 7.31 24.58 28.28
CA LEU A 553 7.67 26.01 28.43
C LEU A 553 6.44 26.92 28.47
N LEU A 554 5.45 26.68 27.59
CA LEU A 554 4.19 27.44 27.57
C LEU A 554 3.36 27.21 28.84
N LYS A 555 3.32 25.98 29.38
CA LYS A 555 2.69 25.71 30.68
C LYS A 555 3.39 26.46 31.81
N GLU A 556 4.72 26.42 31.85
CA GLU A 556 5.50 27.12 32.89
C GLU A 556 5.31 28.65 32.80
N ALA A 557 5.22 29.21 31.59
CA ALA A 557 4.90 30.62 31.37
C ALA A 557 3.47 30.97 31.83
N LEU A 558 2.49 30.09 31.57
CA LEU A 558 1.11 30.24 32.04
C LEU A 558 1.05 30.20 33.58
N GLU A 559 1.68 29.20 34.21
CA GLU A 559 1.73 29.06 35.67
C GLU A 559 2.37 30.30 36.32
N ARG A 560 3.46 30.85 35.77
CA ARG A 560 4.04 32.12 36.24
C ARG A 560 3.05 33.29 36.15
N MET A 561 2.34 33.43 35.03
CA MET A 561 1.35 34.48 34.83
C MET A 561 0.16 34.33 35.79
N GLU A 562 -0.30 33.11 36.04
CA GLU A 562 -1.34 32.82 37.02
C GLU A 562 -0.89 33.18 38.44
N HIS A 563 0.35 32.86 38.83
CA HIS A 563 0.89 33.28 40.13
C HIS A 563 0.92 34.81 40.27
N GLN A 564 1.45 35.53 39.27
CA GLN A 564 1.44 37.01 39.25
C GLN A 564 0.02 37.56 39.40
N LEU A 565 -0.95 37.04 38.65
CA LEU A 565 -2.35 37.45 38.73
C LEU A 565 -2.98 37.15 40.10
N HIS A 566 -2.61 36.06 40.77
CA HIS A 566 -3.05 35.76 42.14
C HIS A 566 -2.46 36.75 43.16
N GLU A 567 -1.19 37.13 43.01
CA GLU A 567 -0.56 38.15 43.85
C GLU A 567 -1.18 39.54 43.64
N GLU A 568 -1.40 39.96 42.39
CA GLU A 568 -2.10 41.20 42.08
C GLU A 568 -3.54 41.20 42.61
N LYS A 569 -4.28 40.08 42.50
CA LYS A 569 -5.62 39.95 43.10
C LYS A 569 -5.57 40.10 44.63
N ARG A 570 -4.54 39.58 45.29
CA ARG A 570 -4.33 39.72 46.75
C ARG A 570 -4.00 41.17 47.12
N LEU A 571 -3.09 41.82 46.40
CA LEU A 571 -2.72 43.23 46.61
C LEU A 571 -3.91 44.16 46.36
N ASN A 572 -4.64 43.98 45.25
CA ASN A 572 -5.84 44.76 44.95
C ASN A 572 -6.94 44.63 46.02
N LYS A 573 -7.12 43.43 46.60
CA LYS A 573 -8.04 43.25 47.75
C LYS A 573 -7.55 44.04 48.97
N ALA A 574 -6.26 44.00 49.31
CA ALA A 574 -5.69 44.76 50.42
C ALA A 574 -5.82 46.28 50.21
N ILE A 575 -5.53 46.78 49.00
CA ILE A 575 -5.68 48.20 48.63
C ILE A 575 -7.14 48.65 48.76
N ARG A 576 -8.10 47.85 48.29
CA ARG A 576 -9.55 48.14 48.46
C ARG A 576 -9.93 48.24 49.94
N GLN A 577 -9.51 47.28 50.76
CA GLN A 577 -9.76 47.29 52.21
C GLN A 577 -9.04 48.44 52.97
N GLN A 578 -7.92 48.94 52.45
CA GLN A 578 -7.26 50.12 52.99
C GLN A 578 -8.00 51.41 52.59
N LYS A 579 -8.46 51.49 51.34
CA LYS A 579 -9.24 52.62 50.83
C LYS A 579 -10.57 52.74 51.56
N GLU A 580 -11.29 51.65 51.75
CA GLU A 580 -12.52 51.56 52.53
C GLU A 580 -12.29 52.02 53.99
N ARG A 581 -11.21 51.57 54.64
CA ARG A 581 -10.83 52.04 55.98
C ARG A 581 -10.42 53.51 56.04
N LEU A 582 -9.84 54.07 54.97
CA LEU A 582 -9.55 55.51 54.87
C LEU A 582 -10.83 56.32 54.67
N GLU A 583 -11.73 55.87 53.80
CA GLU A 583 -13.05 56.49 53.59
C GLU A 583 -13.90 56.46 54.89
N ASP A 584 -13.85 55.37 55.65
CA ASP A 584 -14.45 55.28 56.99
C ASP A 584 -13.79 56.25 57.99
N HIS A 585 -12.46 56.40 57.96
CA HIS A 585 -11.74 57.30 58.85
C HIS A 585 -11.99 58.78 58.49
N GLU A 586 -12.10 59.12 57.21
CA GLU A 586 -12.52 60.44 56.73
C GLU A 586 -13.97 60.73 57.16
N GLN A 587 -14.87 59.75 57.07
CA GLN A 587 -16.25 59.88 57.57
C GLN A 587 -16.34 60.00 59.10
N ARG A 588 -15.43 59.39 59.87
CA ARG A 588 -15.33 59.62 61.34
C ARG A 588 -14.74 60.98 61.66
N ASN A 589 -13.66 61.40 61.00
CA ASN A 589 -13.09 62.73 61.16
C ASN A 589 -14.09 63.84 60.81
N ALA A 590 -14.93 63.64 59.79
CA ALA A 590 -16.03 64.53 59.43
C ALA A 590 -17.18 64.57 60.46
N LYS A 591 -17.23 63.62 61.40
CA LYS A 591 -18.23 63.54 62.49
C LYS A 591 -17.65 63.99 63.85
N GLU A 592 -16.34 63.84 64.08
CA GLU A 592 -15.67 64.25 65.33
C GLU A 592 -15.08 65.67 65.28
N SER A 593 -14.99 66.31 64.10
CA SER A 593 -14.51 67.69 63.96
C SER A 593 -15.53 68.74 64.41
N THR A 594 -15.62 68.93 65.73
CA THR A 594 -16.24 70.13 66.32
C THR A 594 -15.53 71.39 65.78
N PRO A 595 -16.25 72.42 65.29
CA PRO A 595 -15.65 73.50 64.50
C PRO A 595 -14.81 74.47 65.35
N CYS A 596 -13.50 74.21 65.45
CA CYS A 596 -12.57 75.15 66.06
C CYS A 596 -12.29 76.35 65.11
N ASN A 597 -12.63 77.55 65.58
CA ASN A 597 -12.84 78.75 64.76
C ASN A 597 -11.53 79.48 64.36
N CYS A 598 -10.43 78.76 64.14
CA CYS A 598 -9.09 79.33 63.98
C CYS A 598 -8.66 79.59 62.52
N SER A 599 -9.25 78.88 61.54
CA SER A 599 -8.80 78.94 60.13
C SER A 599 -9.21 80.21 59.36
N PHE A 600 -10.13 81.02 59.90
CA PHE A 600 -10.58 82.26 59.26
C PHE A 600 -9.57 83.42 59.42
N LYS A 601 -9.01 83.60 60.63
CA LYS A 601 -8.09 84.71 60.93
C LYS A 601 -6.77 84.62 60.15
N GLU A 602 -6.30 83.42 59.84
CA GLU A 602 -5.06 83.22 59.08
C GLU A 602 -5.23 83.54 57.59
N LYS A 603 -6.33 83.10 56.97
CA LYS A 603 -6.67 83.45 55.59
C LYS A 603 -6.89 84.95 55.42
N GLU A 604 -7.42 85.64 56.43
CA GLU A 604 -7.55 87.10 56.37
C GLU A 604 -6.20 87.83 56.59
N ARG A 605 -5.32 87.32 57.45
CA ARG A 605 -3.93 87.82 57.54
C ARG A 605 -3.19 87.67 56.21
N GLN A 606 -3.26 86.50 55.57
CA GLN A 606 -2.62 86.27 54.27
C GLN A 606 -3.18 87.21 53.17
N ARG A 607 -4.50 87.46 53.16
CA ARG A 607 -5.11 88.46 52.25
C ARG A 607 -4.62 89.87 52.52
N ARG A 608 -4.49 90.30 53.78
CA ARG A 608 -3.95 91.63 54.14
C ARG A 608 -2.50 91.77 53.68
N VAL A 609 -1.64 90.78 53.95
CA VAL A 609 -0.23 90.75 53.50
C VAL A 609 -0.12 90.79 51.98
N PHE A 610 -0.98 90.07 51.24
CA PHE A 610 -0.98 90.09 49.78
C PHE A 610 -1.37 91.48 49.23
N VAL A 611 -2.44 92.09 49.76
CA VAL A 611 -2.89 93.44 49.37
C VAL A 611 -1.81 94.49 49.66
N GLU A 612 -1.13 94.39 50.80
CA GLU A 612 -0.05 95.30 51.20
C GLU A 612 1.22 95.11 50.34
N THR A 613 1.53 93.87 49.94
CA THR A 613 2.61 93.56 49.00
C THR A 613 2.33 94.11 47.60
N VAL A 614 1.08 94.02 47.12
CA VAL A 614 0.67 94.60 45.83
C VAL A 614 0.69 96.14 45.89
N LYS A 615 0.22 96.75 46.98
CA LYS A 615 0.26 98.20 47.19
C LYS A 615 1.69 98.75 47.19
N ASN A 616 2.62 98.08 47.89
CA ASN A 616 4.03 98.44 47.90
C ASN A 616 4.70 98.24 46.52
N LYS A 617 4.32 97.21 45.76
CA LYS A 617 4.80 97.02 44.38
C LYS A 617 4.31 98.12 43.42
N MET A 618 3.09 98.63 43.60
CA MET A 618 2.56 99.74 42.80
C MET A 618 3.14 101.11 43.18
N GLN A 619 3.60 101.31 44.42
CA GLN A 619 4.32 102.54 44.80
C GLN A 619 5.79 102.55 44.36
N ASN A 620 6.42 101.37 44.20
CA ASN A 620 7.84 101.26 43.83
C ASN A 620 8.11 101.04 42.32
N SER A 621 7.09 101.02 41.45
CA SER A 621 7.27 100.82 40.00
C SER A 621 7.59 102.11 39.22
N ASN A 622 7.98 103.19 39.91
CA ASN A 622 8.43 104.45 39.31
C ASN A 622 9.97 104.58 39.34
N PHE A 623 10.71 103.56 38.89
CA PHE A 623 12.09 103.73 38.39
C PHE A 623 12.55 102.54 37.52
N GLN A 624 13.26 102.89 36.44
CA GLN A 624 14.11 102.04 35.60
C GLN A 624 13.45 100.93 34.76
N VAL A 625 12.96 101.35 33.59
CA VAL A 625 13.18 100.62 32.34
C VAL A 625 14.69 100.47 32.08
N ALA A 626 15.21 99.25 31.87
CA ALA A 626 16.19 98.88 30.83
C ALA A 626 16.86 97.51 31.07
N VAL A 627 17.55 97.03 30.02
CA VAL A 627 18.56 95.95 29.98
C VAL A 627 18.04 94.50 29.88
N ARG A 628 18.13 94.01 28.63
CA ARG A 628 18.09 92.60 28.22
C ARG A 628 19.25 91.79 28.84
N LYS A 629 19.06 90.48 29.10
CA LYS A 629 19.86 89.40 28.48
C LYS A 629 19.32 88.00 28.80
N ALA A 630 19.79 87.02 28.02
CA ALA A 630 19.23 85.69 27.89
C ALA A 630 19.79 84.66 28.90
N THR A 631 19.01 83.61 29.19
CA THR A 631 19.43 82.18 29.16
C THR A 631 18.24 81.29 29.60
N PRO A 632 17.94 80.19 28.89
CA PRO A 632 17.19 79.07 29.45
C PRO A 632 18.16 77.98 29.96
N LYS A 633 17.84 77.39 31.11
CA LYS A 633 18.39 76.11 31.58
C LYS A 633 17.26 75.07 31.63
N MET A 634 17.60 73.81 31.33
CA MET A 634 17.27 72.55 32.05
C MET A 634 16.12 72.57 33.07
N ASP A 635 15.40 71.48 33.35
CA ASP A 635 15.27 70.11 32.80
C ASP A 635 14.12 69.45 33.58
N GLN A 636 13.36 68.54 32.96
CA GLN A 636 12.57 67.42 33.53
C GLN A 636 11.62 66.93 32.42
N GLU A 637 11.37 65.64 32.16
CA GLU A 637 11.38 64.39 32.94
C GLU A 637 11.63 63.22 31.94
N ARG A 638 11.96 61.96 32.26
CA ARG A 638 12.06 61.17 33.50
C ARG A 638 12.96 59.95 33.24
N GLU A 639 13.77 59.54 34.23
CA GLU A 639 14.64 58.34 34.20
C GLU A 639 13.96 57.11 34.87
N MET A 640 14.67 55.97 34.92
CA MET A 640 14.39 54.71 35.69
C MET A 640 13.53 53.64 35.00
N LEU A 641 13.90 52.34 34.93
CA LEU A 641 15.04 51.52 35.42
C LEU A 641 15.41 50.45 34.36
N LYS A 642 16.68 50.18 34.04
CA LYS A 642 17.63 49.16 34.60
C LYS A 642 17.13 47.69 34.66
N ARG A 643 17.98 46.65 34.60
CA ARG A 643 19.32 46.37 33.99
C ARG A 643 19.76 44.97 34.49
N GLU A 644 20.09 44.01 33.62
CA GLU A 644 20.85 42.74 33.83
C GLU A 644 20.56 41.84 32.59
N ALA A 645 21.37 40.88 32.12
CA ALA A 645 22.81 40.57 32.19
C ALA A 645 23.12 39.68 30.94
N SER A 646 24.34 39.35 30.50
CA SER A 646 25.71 39.59 30.97
C SER A 646 26.67 39.68 29.75
N ALA A 647 27.96 39.36 29.86
CA ALA A 647 28.88 39.15 28.73
C ALA A 647 29.97 38.09 29.03
N ARG A 648 30.69 37.65 27.98
CA ARG A 648 31.78 36.63 27.92
C ARG A 648 31.28 35.16 27.89
N GLY A 649 31.86 34.24 27.13
CA GLY A 649 32.93 34.33 26.12
C GLY A 649 33.52 32.96 25.73
N SER A 650 34.48 32.97 24.78
CA SER A 650 35.46 31.90 24.44
C SER A 650 35.20 30.91 23.28
N GLN A 651 36.06 31.06 22.26
CA GLN A 651 36.84 30.02 21.55
C GLN A 651 36.19 29.05 20.53
N ASN A 652 36.58 29.26 19.26
CA ASN A 652 37.27 28.32 18.35
C ASN A 652 36.80 26.85 18.25
N LEU A 653 36.34 26.40 17.07
CA LEU A 653 37.19 25.69 16.08
C LEU A 653 36.48 25.42 14.73
N LEU A 654 37.27 25.52 13.65
CA LEU A 654 37.20 24.86 12.34
C LEU A 654 35.93 24.05 11.93
N PHE A 655 35.36 24.41 10.77
CA PHE A 655 34.72 23.45 9.85
C PHE A 655 35.42 23.46 8.48
N SER A 656 35.74 22.27 7.98
CA SER A 656 36.62 22.06 6.82
C SER A 656 35.90 22.25 5.47
N LYS A 657 36.65 22.69 4.46
CA LYS A 657 36.28 22.54 3.04
C LYS A 657 36.23 21.04 2.67
N PRO A 658 35.30 20.60 1.81
CA PRO A 658 35.49 19.38 1.03
C PRO A 658 36.41 19.67 -0.16
N GLY A 659 37.41 18.81 -0.35
CA GLY A 659 38.29 18.84 -1.52
C GLY A 659 38.84 17.44 -1.77
N GLY A 660 38.49 16.85 -2.92
CA GLY A 660 38.91 15.49 -3.28
C GLY A 660 38.26 15.04 -4.57
N LYS A 661 38.99 15.17 -5.69
CA LYS A 661 38.76 14.36 -6.89
C LYS A 661 39.68 13.15 -6.83
N ASN A 662 39.14 11.99 -7.17
CA ASN A 662 39.68 11.07 -8.19
C ASN A 662 38.54 10.16 -8.63
#